data_AF-A0A1Y5PA04-F1
#
_entry.id   AF-A0A1Y5PA04-F1
#
_cell.length_a   1.000
_cell.length_b   1.000
_cell.length_c   1.000
_cell.angle_alpha   90.00
_cell.angle_beta   90.00
_cell.angle_gamma   90.00
#
_symmetry.space_group_name_H-M   'P 1'
#
loop_
_entity.id
_entity.type
_entity.pdbx_description
1 polymer ?
#
loop_
_entity_poly.entity_id
_entity_poly.type
_entity_poly.pdbx_seq_one_letter_code
_entity_poly.pdbx_strand_id
1 'polypeptide(L)'
;MDTSTHQTGCGATANHKGKKRGALRRPRRQPYSWLGVGALSLGVGAALATGSGVARADTAADGGATSGSSSTGAHSARPASRSGAPNGSSTRKPKPNSAGALTSPTTKLSASGNKSSGVGSSSQPDVGDSVSNALSESAAAAPAPAKESAAKTAAAGSVPSNLIHLPALPTPAQVLRALGFAPGVPRAPVGNPIQDLLWGLYRLLGIPQPTGKPSLSIADTTVAEGNTGTTNATFTVTLSKASTTPVTVKYTTSNGTATAGADYTATTGTLTFAAGVTSQTVAVIVTGDTAVEPTETFTVALTNPAGATIARTTATATITNDDVATTPGLSISDASATEPGSAGMAAGFLHTSGNQILDSQGTPVQISGVNWFGAESANGVPDGLWTRNYKDMIDQMSAQGFNTIRIPYSSEMLHTTAAPSGINYSLNPDLQGLSRLQVLDQIIAYAGQDGMRVILDHHRSTAGAGTSENGLWYNTQYSEDQWVSDWQMLATRYKDNPTVIGFDLHNEPYNGTWGGGGANDWARAAERAGNAVLQANPNLLLFVEGVGTYQGESYWWGGNLMGVKDRPIVLSVPNRVVYSPHDYPNSVYAQPWFQTANFGADLPNVFRKAWGYIYEDNIAPIYVGEFGTKLSDPKDAVWFEALTSYLSGDFDNNGTVDIAAGTEDMSWTFWSWNPNSGDTGGILADDWKTINQNKMAYLTPIEFTGGSGTSVASFVVTLAAPSSQKVTVQYATSNGTATAGLDYLSVTGTVTFAPGETQKIITVPVKSDSLAESSETFTVMLSNPSGATLTDAAGMGTILDRPVGTTTGGGTQTPPSDPADPGMPMPDPPASGQYTDIMSFGMFHGSSHTGMDALAGGRTAITTEALVAYNDQRKFAGLTPVTLEDVGNWAFANKLTNNAQAWNNDLQGVGLYYAMQGAKVGWIADDKFDPQVVADIERTARLGSAASVMAMVAEYGHVGFAEYLMDSGGETAFIDTLKMEPHYGGWMHDRANGRLVLEGSATAHDVNHLTVLSHDQAQPFMNDTWDWPQWPALDVSHKRVIEYFQSMVALGNPLGANLTALDGSAAMSL
;
A
#
# COMPACT_ATOMS: atom_id res chain seq x y z
N MET A 1 -45.27 -33.43 -55.66
CA MET A 1 -44.64 -33.48 -54.33
C MET A 1 -44.15 -32.07 -54.02
N ASP A 2 -45.04 -31.08 -54.08
CA ASP A 2 -46.13 -30.81 -53.11
C ASP A 2 -45.50 -30.18 -51.86
N THR A 3 -45.25 -28.86 -51.85
CA THR A 3 -46.18 -27.71 -51.63
C THR A 3 -46.13 -27.25 -50.18
N SER A 4 -46.05 -25.96 -49.83
CA SER A 4 -45.84 -24.73 -50.63
C SER A 4 -45.81 -23.49 -49.71
N THR A 5 -44.91 -22.51 -49.95
CA THR A 5 -45.10 -21.03 -49.82
C THR A 5 -45.55 -20.42 -48.45
N HIS A 6 -45.42 -19.14 -48.05
CA HIS A 6 -45.09 -17.81 -48.59
C HIS A 6 -44.78 -16.89 -47.35
N GLN A 7 -44.15 -15.69 -47.37
CA GLN A 7 -43.37 -14.91 -48.35
C GLN A 7 -42.54 -13.81 -47.61
N THR A 8 -41.65 -13.13 -48.32
CA THR A 8 -40.87 -11.91 -47.94
C THR A 8 -41.70 -10.63 -47.73
N GLY A 9 -41.16 -9.61 -47.03
CA GLY A 9 -41.65 -8.22 -47.15
C GLY A 9 -40.90 -7.13 -46.35
N CYS A 10 -40.19 -6.24 -47.06
CA CYS A 10 -39.64 -4.97 -46.51
C CYS A 10 -40.71 -3.89 -46.29
N GLY A 11 -40.41 -2.85 -45.50
CA GLY A 11 -41.04 -1.53 -45.65
C GLY A 11 -41.16 -0.69 -44.39
N ALA A 12 -40.53 0.50 -44.37
CA ALA A 12 -40.69 1.50 -43.30
C ALA A 12 -41.97 2.34 -43.46
N THR A 13 -42.49 2.96 -42.38
CA THR A 13 -42.79 4.42 -42.30
C THR A 13 -43.47 4.89 -40.99
N ALA A 14 -42.99 6.06 -40.51
CA ALA A 14 -43.69 7.21 -39.90
C ALA A 14 -44.86 7.09 -38.87
N ASN A 15 -44.61 7.68 -37.68
CA ASN A 15 -45.47 8.60 -36.91
C ASN A 15 -47.01 8.64 -37.10
N HIS A 16 -47.78 8.49 -36.01
CA HIS A 16 -48.56 9.63 -35.45
C HIS A 16 -49.23 9.42 -34.06
N LYS A 17 -49.53 10.55 -33.39
CA LYS A 17 -50.19 10.67 -32.06
C LYS A 17 -51.74 10.57 -32.08
N GLY A 18 -52.30 9.66 -31.25
CA GLY A 18 -53.21 9.96 -30.11
C GLY A 18 -54.70 10.37 -30.28
N LYS A 19 -55.57 9.89 -29.37
CA LYS A 19 -56.59 10.65 -28.55
C LYS A 19 -57.70 9.77 -27.91
N LYS A 20 -57.86 9.92 -26.58
CA LYS A 20 -59.09 10.12 -25.76
C LYS A 20 -60.44 9.45 -26.14
N ARG A 21 -61.17 8.92 -25.14
CA ARG A 21 -62.32 9.57 -24.43
C ARG A 21 -63.10 8.63 -23.47
N GLY A 22 -63.71 9.21 -22.42
CA GLY A 22 -64.77 8.57 -21.59
C GLY A 22 -65.08 9.40 -20.32
N ALA A 23 -66.34 9.69 -19.99
CA ALA A 23 -66.74 10.52 -18.84
C ALA A 23 -68.23 10.35 -18.46
N LEU A 24 -68.62 10.53 -17.17
CA LEU A 24 -70.00 10.90 -16.73
C LEU A 24 -70.10 11.31 -15.23
N ARG A 25 -71.25 11.87 -14.82
CA ARG A 25 -71.47 12.98 -13.85
C ARG A 25 -71.80 12.65 -12.35
N ARG A 26 -71.34 13.58 -11.48
CA ARG A 26 -71.78 14.09 -10.12
C ARG A 26 -73.20 13.79 -9.55
N PRO A 27 -73.39 13.91 -8.21
CA PRO A 27 -74.10 15.09 -7.63
C PRO A 27 -73.65 15.70 -6.25
N ARG A 28 -73.71 17.05 -6.17
CA ARG A 28 -73.98 18.06 -5.09
C ARG A 28 -73.54 18.00 -3.57
N ARG A 29 -72.83 19.10 -3.19
CA ARG A 29 -72.95 20.05 -2.02
C ARG A 29 -72.25 19.82 -0.65
N GLN A 30 -71.14 20.58 -0.42
CA GLN A 30 -70.64 21.34 0.79
C GLN A 30 -70.48 20.60 2.16
N PRO A 31 -69.46 20.88 3.03
CA PRO A 31 -69.00 22.22 3.46
C PRO A 31 -67.45 22.39 3.72
N TYR A 32 -67.09 23.16 4.77
CA TYR A 32 -65.85 23.93 5.03
C TYR A 32 -64.61 23.21 5.65
N SER A 33 -63.45 23.88 5.46
CA SER A 33 -62.34 24.19 6.43
C SER A 33 -61.28 23.18 6.93
N TRP A 34 -60.02 23.58 6.68
CA TRP A 34 -58.86 23.73 7.62
C TRP A 34 -57.84 22.61 7.89
N LEU A 35 -56.56 23.06 7.94
CA LEU A 35 -55.29 22.45 8.44
C LEU A 35 -54.80 21.13 7.81
N GLY A 36 -53.50 20.86 7.68
CA GLY A 36 -52.31 21.69 7.97
C GLY A 36 -51.22 20.93 8.73
N VAL A 37 -50.25 20.32 8.03
CA VAL A 37 -49.05 19.64 8.56
C VAL A 37 -47.94 19.78 7.49
N GLY A 38 -46.66 19.98 7.78
CA GLY A 38 -45.98 20.25 9.05
C GLY A 38 -44.46 20.17 8.84
N ALA A 39 -43.69 21.05 9.47
CA ALA A 39 -42.22 21.02 9.41
C ALA A 39 -41.66 20.69 10.81
N LEU A 40 -40.71 19.74 10.88
CA LEU A 40 -39.82 19.59 12.03
C LEU A 40 -38.75 20.71 11.94
N SER A 41 -38.34 21.49 12.94
CA SER A 41 -38.35 21.44 14.42
C SER A 41 -37.01 21.05 15.05
N LEU A 42 -36.35 22.05 15.67
CA LEU A 42 -35.46 22.06 16.86
C LEU A 42 -34.76 23.44 16.81
N GLY A 43 -34.82 24.35 17.79
CA GLY A 43 -34.89 24.18 19.25
C GLY A 43 -33.46 24.36 19.78
N VAL A 44 -33.11 25.32 20.65
CA VAL A 44 -33.77 25.74 21.90
C VAL A 44 -33.55 27.24 22.17
N GLY A 45 -34.51 27.89 22.82
CA GLY A 45 -34.36 29.23 23.42
C GLY A 45 -34.34 29.18 24.95
N ALA A 46 -33.70 30.15 25.60
CA ALA A 46 -33.70 30.30 27.06
C ALA A 46 -34.88 31.15 27.55
N ALA A 47 -35.42 30.84 28.74
CA ALA A 47 -35.66 31.79 29.85
C ALA A 47 -36.62 31.22 30.91
N LEU A 48 -36.20 31.15 32.18
CA LEU A 48 -36.71 31.97 33.31
C LEU A 48 -36.13 31.50 34.65
N ALA A 49 -36.08 32.42 35.62
CA ALA A 49 -35.41 32.24 36.89
C ALA A 49 -36.39 32.12 38.07
N THR A 50 -35.95 31.46 39.15
CA THR A 50 -36.06 31.93 40.56
C THR A 50 -35.30 30.96 41.47
N GLY A 51 -34.77 31.45 42.60
CA GLY A 51 -33.85 30.68 43.44
C GLY A 51 -34.32 30.50 44.88
N SER A 52 -33.74 29.49 45.53
CA SER A 52 -33.59 29.22 46.97
C SER A 52 -32.73 27.94 47.04
N GLY A 53 -31.73 27.73 47.90
CA GLY A 53 -31.27 28.41 49.09
C GLY A 53 -30.71 27.33 50.05
N VAL A 54 -29.87 27.72 51.02
CA VAL A 54 -29.43 26.88 52.18
C VAL A 54 -28.26 25.87 51.96
N ALA A 55 -27.04 26.41 52.08
CA ALA A 55 -26.04 26.11 53.12
C ALA A 55 -25.26 24.76 53.25
N ARG A 56 -23.95 24.95 53.49
CA ARG A 56 -23.04 24.20 54.40
C ARG A 56 -22.69 22.72 54.05
N ALA A 57 -21.52 22.20 54.43
CA ALA A 57 -20.36 22.73 55.18
C ALA A 57 -19.11 21.87 54.91
N ASP A 58 -17.92 22.43 55.22
CA ASP A 58 -16.68 21.86 55.77
C ASP A 58 -16.22 20.43 55.32
N THR A 59 -14.94 20.15 55.06
CA THR A 59 -13.75 20.46 55.89
C THR A 59 -12.44 20.50 55.07
N ALA A 60 -11.39 21.06 55.68
CA ALA A 60 -10.02 21.08 55.17
C ALA A 60 -9.18 19.88 55.66
N ALA A 61 -7.99 19.66 55.08
CA ALA A 61 -6.76 19.33 55.83
C ALA A 61 -5.47 19.50 55.01
N ASP A 62 -4.40 19.91 55.70
CA ASP A 62 -3.01 20.06 55.25
C ASP A 62 -2.28 18.73 54.92
N GLY A 63 -1.10 18.85 54.30
CA GLY A 63 -0.08 17.78 54.26
C GLY A 63 1.09 18.12 53.33
N GLY A 64 2.25 18.49 53.88
CA GLY A 64 3.42 18.95 53.09
C GLY A 64 4.67 18.06 53.20
N ALA A 65 5.85 18.64 52.86
CA ALA A 65 7.22 18.09 52.98
C ALA A 65 7.59 17.01 51.93
N THR A 66 8.83 16.81 51.44
CA THR A 66 10.20 17.37 51.69
C THR A 66 11.12 16.88 50.52
N SER A 67 11.93 17.68 49.80
CA SER A 67 13.27 18.27 50.08
C SER A 67 14.51 17.51 49.52
N GLY A 68 15.53 18.23 49.04
CA GLY A 68 16.87 17.73 48.62
C GLY A 68 17.10 17.86 47.10
N SER A 69 17.81 18.85 46.52
CA SER A 69 19.17 19.37 46.76
C SER A 69 20.27 18.36 46.38
N SER A 70 21.42 18.73 45.77
CA SER A 70 21.97 20.06 45.45
C SER A 70 23.24 19.96 44.55
N SER A 71 23.75 21.15 44.14
CA SER A 71 25.14 21.47 43.70
C SER A 71 25.61 20.92 42.33
N THR A 72 25.93 21.71 41.29
CA THR A 72 26.72 22.98 41.11
C THR A 72 28.22 22.79 40.93
N GLY A 73 28.78 23.31 39.84
CA GLY A 73 30.22 23.42 39.60
C GLY A 73 30.54 24.08 38.25
N ALA A 74 30.58 25.41 38.19
CA ALA A 74 30.95 26.18 37.00
C ALA A 74 32.34 26.83 37.18
N HIS A 75 33.09 27.02 36.09
CA HIS A 75 34.22 27.95 35.86
C HIS A 75 34.98 27.52 34.58
N SER A 76 35.71 28.34 33.82
CA SER A 76 35.64 29.77 33.49
C SER A 76 36.67 30.07 32.37
N ALA A 77 36.48 31.18 31.63
CA ALA A 77 37.51 31.95 30.90
C ALA A 77 38.22 31.40 29.63
N ARG A 78 37.91 32.10 28.51
CA ARG A 78 38.75 32.63 27.39
C ARG A 78 40.20 33.08 27.77
N PRO A 79 41.13 33.52 26.85
CA PRO A 79 40.95 33.91 25.42
C PRO A 79 42.10 33.59 24.39
N ALA A 80 41.86 33.95 23.10
CA ALA A 80 42.84 34.49 22.10
C ALA A 80 44.02 33.60 21.60
N SER A 81 44.67 33.84 20.44
CA SER A 81 44.34 34.49 19.15
C SER A 81 45.50 34.26 18.14
N ARG A 82 45.28 34.57 16.83
CA ARG A 82 46.30 34.74 15.75
C ARG A 82 47.02 33.45 15.27
N SER A 83 46.85 32.99 14.02
CA SER A 83 47.11 33.55 12.67
C SER A 83 48.52 33.25 12.14
N GLY A 84 48.61 32.41 11.10
CA GLY A 84 49.84 32.13 10.35
C GLY A 84 49.53 31.56 8.97
N ALA A 85 49.90 32.29 7.92
CA ALA A 85 49.83 31.97 6.50
C ALA A 85 50.99 32.73 5.81
N PRO A 86 51.26 32.65 4.49
CA PRO A 86 50.89 31.67 3.46
C PRO A 86 52.14 31.26 2.59
N ASN A 87 51.88 30.79 1.36
CA ASN A 87 52.76 30.74 0.16
C ASN A 87 53.73 29.54 0.00
N GLY A 88 53.90 28.95 -1.19
CA GLY A 88 53.11 29.04 -2.43
C GLY A 88 53.92 29.06 -3.74
N SER A 89 53.21 28.81 -4.86
CA SER A 89 53.64 29.09 -6.25
C SER A 89 54.73 28.16 -6.85
N SER A 90 54.92 28.03 -8.18
CA SER A 90 54.03 28.27 -9.34
C SER A 90 54.70 27.90 -10.69
N THR A 91 53.85 27.83 -11.73
CA THR A 91 54.07 28.15 -13.17
C THR A 91 54.36 27.02 -14.17
N ARG A 92 53.59 26.96 -15.27
CA ARG A 92 53.97 27.56 -16.58
C ARG A 92 52.88 27.43 -17.69
N LYS A 93 52.89 28.40 -18.62
CA LYS A 93 52.31 28.40 -19.99
C LYS A 93 53.27 27.62 -20.96
N PRO A 94 53.03 27.42 -22.30
CA PRO A 94 52.08 28.08 -23.22
C PRO A 94 51.42 27.23 -24.37
N LYS A 95 50.66 27.93 -25.23
CA LYS A 95 50.16 27.60 -26.60
C LYS A 95 51.30 27.29 -27.62
N PRO A 96 51.08 26.70 -28.84
CA PRO A 96 50.20 27.27 -29.90
C PRO A 96 49.59 26.39 -31.05
N ASN A 97 48.54 26.96 -31.69
CA ASN A 97 48.19 27.09 -33.14
C ASN A 97 48.23 25.95 -34.21
N SER A 98 47.03 25.51 -34.64
CA SER A 98 46.33 25.76 -35.94
C SER A 98 46.95 25.54 -37.36
N ALA A 99 46.19 24.84 -38.22
CA ALA A 99 45.80 25.16 -39.63
C ALA A 99 44.89 24.01 -40.18
N GLY A 100 43.93 24.15 -41.11
CA GLY A 100 43.30 25.28 -41.83
C GLY A 100 42.00 24.79 -42.54
N ALA A 101 40.97 25.62 -42.78
CA ALA A 101 40.83 26.60 -43.88
C ALA A 101 40.18 25.95 -45.15
N LEU A 102 39.23 26.49 -45.94
CA LEU A 102 38.54 27.80 -46.14
C LEU A 102 37.14 27.50 -46.81
N THR A 103 36.17 28.40 -47.06
CA THR A 103 36.14 29.87 -47.29
C THR A 103 34.75 30.45 -46.94
N SER A 104 34.72 31.68 -46.42
CA SER A 104 33.61 32.64 -46.64
C SER A 104 34.10 33.73 -47.61
N PRO A 105 33.21 34.61 -48.12
CA PRO A 105 33.26 36.04 -47.69
C PRO A 105 31.85 36.72 -47.72
N THR A 106 31.54 37.92 -47.21
CA THR A 106 32.30 39.01 -46.54
C THR A 106 31.33 40.01 -45.85
N THR A 107 31.58 40.36 -44.58
CA THR A 107 31.76 41.74 -44.00
C THR A 107 30.80 42.91 -44.33
N LYS A 108 30.55 43.94 -43.51
CA LYS A 108 31.18 44.59 -42.31
C LYS A 108 30.15 45.64 -41.74
N LEU A 109 30.29 46.43 -40.64
CA LEU A 109 31.45 47.06 -39.97
C LEU A 109 31.05 47.67 -38.58
N SER A 110 31.94 47.61 -37.56
CA SER A 110 32.18 48.57 -36.42
C SER A 110 31.06 49.02 -35.42
N ALA A 111 31.33 49.38 -34.15
CA ALA A 111 32.48 49.17 -33.21
C ALA A 111 32.18 49.74 -31.78
N SER A 112 32.99 49.35 -30.77
CA SER A 112 33.12 49.90 -29.38
C SER A 112 31.98 49.65 -28.37
N GLY A 113 32.20 49.53 -27.05
CA GLY A 113 33.45 49.44 -26.25
C GLY A 113 33.24 49.45 -24.71
N ASN A 114 34.21 48.91 -23.96
CA ASN A 114 34.58 49.06 -22.51
C ASN A 114 33.56 49.25 -21.35
N LYS A 115 33.95 48.72 -20.18
CA LYS A 115 33.42 49.08 -18.83
C LYS A 115 34.39 49.96 -18.03
N SER A 116 33.80 50.86 -17.22
CA SER A 116 34.25 51.42 -15.92
C SER A 116 35.58 52.21 -15.74
N SER A 117 35.44 53.47 -15.33
CA SER A 117 36.17 54.19 -14.26
C SER A 117 35.75 55.68 -14.29
N GLY A 118 35.65 56.48 -13.21
CA GLY A 118 35.88 56.27 -11.78
C GLY A 118 36.48 57.54 -11.14
N VAL A 119 35.95 58.04 -10.02
CA VAL A 119 36.57 59.10 -9.18
C VAL A 119 36.18 58.87 -7.72
N GLY A 120 37.13 59.06 -6.79
CA GLY A 120 36.84 59.28 -5.37
C GLY A 120 37.73 60.40 -4.83
N SER A 121 37.25 61.14 -3.82
CA SER A 121 38.07 62.09 -3.07
C SER A 121 37.47 62.47 -1.72
N SER A 122 38.28 62.30 -0.67
CA SER A 122 38.48 63.19 0.49
C SER A 122 37.35 63.55 1.48
N SER A 123 37.80 63.65 2.73
CA SER A 123 37.29 64.46 3.86
C SER A 123 35.93 64.10 4.48
N GLN A 124 36.01 63.32 5.56
CA GLN A 124 35.35 63.66 6.84
C GLN A 124 35.72 65.11 7.25
N PRO A 125 34.89 65.82 8.02
CA PRO A 125 34.70 65.48 9.44
C PRO A 125 33.17 65.41 9.78
N ASP A 126 32.68 65.26 11.00
CA ASP A 126 33.30 65.40 12.32
C ASP A 126 32.48 64.65 13.39
N VAL A 127 33.07 64.44 14.58
CA VAL A 127 32.44 64.13 15.89
C VAL A 127 31.43 62.96 15.96
N GLY A 128 31.61 61.90 16.77
CA GLY A 128 32.51 61.74 17.91
C GLY A 128 31.74 61.65 19.23
N ASP A 129 32.18 60.74 20.10
CA ASP A 129 31.59 60.43 21.40
C ASP A 129 31.53 61.59 22.42
N SER A 130 30.99 61.22 23.59
CA SER A 130 31.44 61.58 24.95
C SER A 130 30.47 62.47 25.75
N VAL A 131 29.83 62.00 26.84
CA VAL A 131 30.26 61.31 28.09
C VAL A 131 30.52 62.28 29.25
N SER A 132 29.65 62.23 30.25
CA SER A 132 29.86 62.39 31.70
C SER A 132 28.47 62.45 32.37
N ASN A 133 28.20 61.91 33.57
CA ASN A 133 29.06 61.28 34.57
C ASN A 133 28.28 60.19 35.35
N ALA A 134 29.03 59.27 35.97
CA ALA A 134 28.84 58.65 37.31
C ALA A 134 27.57 59.03 38.15
N LEU A 135 26.94 58.15 38.96
CA LEU A 135 27.41 56.88 39.57
C LEU A 135 26.24 56.07 40.21
N SER A 136 26.59 54.90 40.76
CA SER A 136 26.00 54.14 41.90
C SER A 136 24.70 53.30 41.76
N GLU A 137 24.89 52.00 42.04
CA GLU A 137 24.16 51.15 43.00
C GLU A 137 22.66 50.85 42.84
N SER A 138 22.33 49.57 42.58
CA SER A 138 22.04 48.56 43.62
C SER A 138 21.26 47.36 43.06
N ALA A 139 21.25 46.24 43.78
CA ALA A 139 20.74 44.96 43.30
C ALA A 139 19.32 44.62 43.83
N ALA A 140 18.61 43.85 43.01
CA ALA A 140 17.69 42.74 43.34
C ALA A 140 16.85 42.74 44.63
N ALA A 141 15.54 42.50 44.43
CA ALA A 141 14.68 41.60 45.21
C ALA A 141 14.68 41.73 46.75
N ALA A 142 13.73 42.51 47.28
CA ALA A 142 13.39 42.60 48.71
C ALA A 142 11.88 43.01 48.85
N PRO A 143 11.24 42.95 50.04
CA PRO A 143 9.91 42.37 50.17
C PRO A 143 8.80 43.33 50.68
N ALA A 144 7.59 42.76 50.90
CA ALA A 144 6.52 43.35 51.72
C ALA A 144 7.02 43.70 53.16
N PRO A 145 6.37 44.58 53.97
CA PRO A 145 5.00 44.31 54.47
C PRO A 145 4.13 45.53 54.95
N ALA A 146 2.91 45.22 55.44
CA ALA A 146 2.20 45.90 56.56
C ALA A 146 1.67 47.36 56.37
N LYS A 147 0.58 47.82 57.02
CA LYS A 147 -0.53 47.20 57.81
C LYS A 147 -1.62 48.27 58.07
N GLU A 148 -2.83 47.82 58.44
CA GLU A 148 -3.84 48.53 59.28
C GLU A 148 -4.49 49.82 58.70
N SER A 149 -5.78 50.16 58.95
CA SER A 149 -6.84 49.45 59.69
C SER A 149 -8.27 49.71 59.15
N ALA A 150 -9.09 48.67 59.24
CA ALA A 150 -10.51 48.63 59.65
C ALA A 150 -11.50 49.78 59.33
N ALA A 151 -12.65 49.46 58.71
CA ALA A 151 -13.88 49.11 59.45
C ALA A 151 -15.13 48.81 58.57
N LYS A 152 -15.75 47.64 58.80
CA LYS A 152 -17.20 47.33 58.93
C LYS A 152 -18.30 48.02 58.08
N THR A 153 -19.22 47.15 57.61
CA THR A 153 -20.71 47.33 57.50
C THR A 153 -21.25 48.36 56.48
N ALA A 154 -22.50 48.27 55.99
CA ALA A 154 -23.46 47.16 55.80
C ALA A 154 -24.59 47.62 54.83
N ALA A 155 -25.40 46.65 54.41
CA ALA A 155 -26.74 46.71 53.80
C ALA A 155 -27.48 48.06 53.57
N ALA A 156 -28.10 48.12 52.38
CA ALA A 156 -29.45 48.66 52.09
C ALA A 156 -29.77 50.15 52.31
N GLY A 157 -30.52 50.70 51.34
CA GLY A 157 -31.47 51.80 51.61
C GLY A 157 -31.35 53.03 50.73
N SER A 158 -32.45 53.32 50.03
CA SER A 158 -32.92 54.66 49.65
C SER A 158 -31.96 55.63 48.93
N VAL A 159 -32.26 55.88 47.65
CA VAL A 159 -32.18 57.25 47.10
C VAL A 159 -33.37 58.05 47.66
N PRO A 160 -33.12 59.21 48.27
CA PRO A 160 -33.90 60.42 47.94
C PRO A 160 -32.95 61.64 47.83
N SER A 161 -33.19 62.67 47.03
CA SER A 161 -34.50 63.23 46.70
C SER A 161 -34.53 63.95 45.34
N ASN A 162 -35.68 63.84 44.66
CA ASN A 162 -36.34 64.91 43.90
C ASN A 162 -35.54 65.77 42.91
N LEU A 163 -35.60 65.41 41.63
CA LEU A 163 -35.87 66.37 40.55
C LEU A 163 -36.72 65.68 39.46
N ILE A 164 -37.86 66.29 39.14
CA ILE A 164 -38.92 65.69 38.31
C ILE A 164 -38.43 65.47 36.87
N HIS A 165 -38.58 64.25 36.35
CA HIS A 165 -38.29 63.93 34.95
C HIS A 165 -39.52 64.15 34.07
N LEU A 166 -39.38 65.03 33.08
CA LEU A 166 -40.30 65.12 31.93
C LEU A 166 -39.82 64.13 30.85
N PRO A 167 -40.71 63.37 30.19
CA PRO A 167 -40.31 62.48 29.10
C PRO A 167 -39.84 63.28 27.88
N ALA A 168 -38.79 62.79 27.20
CA ALA A 168 -38.25 63.41 26.00
C ALA A 168 -39.26 63.37 24.84
N LEU A 169 -39.33 64.45 24.07
CA LEU A 169 -40.22 64.58 22.92
C LEU A 169 -39.78 63.69 21.74
N PRO A 170 -40.73 63.14 20.95
CA PRO A 170 -40.40 62.33 19.78
C PRO A 170 -39.67 63.14 18.70
N THR A 171 -38.76 62.47 17.98
CA THR A 171 -37.98 63.10 16.91
C THR A 171 -38.87 63.49 15.71
N PRO A 172 -38.49 64.51 14.90
CA PRO A 172 -39.26 64.92 13.73
C PRO A 172 -39.59 63.78 12.75
N ALA A 173 -38.68 62.81 12.61
CA ALA A 173 -38.88 61.62 11.78
C ALA A 173 -39.97 60.66 12.33
N GLN A 174 -40.13 60.58 13.66
CA GLN A 174 -41.21 59.82 14.31
C GLN A 174 -42.55 60.55 14.16
N VAL A 175 -42.57 61.88 14.26
CA VAL A 175 -43.78 62.69 14.04
C VAL A 175 -44.26 62.60 12.59
N LEU A 176 -43.36 62.72 11.61
CA LEU A 176 -43.70 62.58 10.18
C LEU A 176 -44.22 61.19 9.82
N ARG A 177 -43.69 60.14 10.45
CA ARG A 177 -44.12 58.74 10.24
C ARG A 177 -45.46 58.45 10.92
N ALA A 178 -45.74 59.05 12.08
CA ALA A 178 -47.05 59.01 12.75
C ALA A 178 -48.15 59.76 11.97
N LEU A 179 -47.78 60.70 11.10
CA LEU A 179 -48.67 61.44 10.20
C LEU A 179 -48.82 60.80 8.80
N GLY A 180 -48.32 59.58 8.60
CA GLY A 180 -48.62 58.76 7.42
C GLY A 180 -47.77 59.02 6.17
N PHE A 181 -46.69 59.80 6.26
CA PHE A 181 -45.81 60.05 5.11
C PHE A 181 -44.70 59.01 4.98
N ALA A 182 -44.75 58.20 3.91
CA ALA A 182 -43.66 57.32 3.50
C ALA A 182 -42.85 57.96 2.35
N PRO A 183 -41.50 57.91 2.35
CA PRO A 183 -40.70 58.43 1.26
C PRO A 183 -40.75 57.47 0.05
N GLY A 184 -41.29 57.89 -1.10
CA GLY A 184 -41.19 57.08 -2.32
C GLY A 184 -42.06 57.42 -3.54
N VAL A 185 -43.19 58.13 -3.43
CA VAL A 185 -44.09 58.37 -4.59
C VAL A 185 -44.59 59.82 -4.68
N PRO A 186 -44.37 60.53 -5.79
CA PRO A 186 -44.85 61.90 -5.98
C PRO A 186 -46.13 61.98 -6.83
N ARG A 187 -47.30 62.14 -6.20
CA ARG A 187 -48.45 62.83 -6.82
C ARG A 187 -49.53 63.21 -5.80
N ALA A 188 -49.95 64.46 -5.82
CA ALA A 188 -51.03 64.99 -4.98
C ALA A 188 -52.37 64.99 -5.72
N PRO A 189 -53.49 64.70 -5.02
CA PRO A 189 -54.80 65.23 -5.34
C PRO A 189 -55.00 66.59 -4.65
N VAL A 190 -55.52 67.57 -5.38
CA VAL A 190 -55.66 68.98 -4.96
C VAL A 190 -56.90 69.19 -4.08
N GLY A 191 -56.84 70.08 -3.09
CA GLY A 191 -58.04 70.53 -2.36
C GLY A 191 -57.90 71.07 -0.94
N ASN A 192 -56.69 71.16 -0.36
CA ASN A 192 -56.52 71.63 1.04
C ASN A 192 -55.85 73.02 1.11
N PRO A 193 -56.55 74.09 1.55
CA PRO A 193 -55.99 75.44 1.63
C PRO A 193 -54.83 75.59 2.63
N ILE A 194 -54.66 74.65 3.58
CA ILE A 194 -53.50 74.62 4.48
C ILE A 194 -52.22 74.18 3.72
N GLN A 195 -52.35 73.35 2.68
CA GLN A 195 -51.19 72.92 1.88
C GLN A 195 -50.71 73.99 0.90
N ASP A 196 -51.57 74.83 0.36
CA ASP A 196 -51.13 75.99 -0.45
C ASP A 196 -50.42 77.04 0.42
N LEU A 197 -50.85 77.23 1.68
CA LEU A 197 -50.16 78.09 2.64
C LEU A 197 -48.76 77.55 2.98
N LEU A 198 -48.63 76.23 3.12
CA LEU A 198 -47.34 75.55 3.36
C LEU A 198 -46.43 75.54 2.12
N TRP A 199 -46.97 75.35 0.91
CA TRP A 199 -46.21 75.45 -0.35
C TRP A 199 -45.80 76.89 -0.68
N GLY A 200 -46.62 77.88 -0.30
CA GLY A 200 -46.26 79.30 -0.33
C GLY A 200 -45.05 79.59 0.56
N LEU A 201 -45.05 79.09 1.80
CA LEU A 201 -43.91 79.17 2.72
C LEU A 201 -42.67 78.45 2.17
N TYR A 202 -42.85 77.30 1.50
CA TYR A 202 -41.77 76.52 0.88
C TYR A 202 -41.09 77.26 -0.28
N ARG A 203 -41.81 78.13 -1.02
CA ARG A 203 -41.24 79.03 -2.03
C ARG A 203 -40.60 80.28 -1.42
N LEU A 204 -41.08 80.75 -0.27
CA LEU A 204 -40.58 81.95 0.40
C LEU A 204 -39.28 81.71 1.20
N LEU A 205 -38.97 80.45 1.53
CA LEU A 205 -37.75 80.06 2.26
C LEU A 205 -36.50 79.83 1.39
N GLY A 206 -36.55 80.16 0.10
CA GLY A 206 -35.36 80.48 -0.70
C GLY A 206 -34.24 79.42 -0.73
N ILE A 207 -34.57 78.13 -0.66
CA ILE A 207 -33.55 77.07 -0.69
C ILE A 207 -32.87 77.10 -2.08
N PRO A 208 -31.55 77.35 -2.17
CA PRO A 208 -30.87 77.37 -3.45
C PRO A 208 -30.93 75.99 -4.09
N GLN A 209 -31.30 75.94 -5.38
CA GLN A 209 -30.97 74.78 -6.20
C GLN A 209 -29.46 74.51 -6.05
N PRO A 210 -29.02 73.28 -5.73
CA PRO A 210 -27.60 73.00 -5.62
C PRO A 210 -26.97 73.08 -7.01
N THR A 211 -26.42 74.24 -7.35
CA THR A 211 -25.81 74.59 -8.65
C THR A 211 -24.50 73.85 -8.94
N GLY A 212 -24.02 73.04 -8.01
CA GLY A 212 -22.93 72.09 -8.26
C GLY A 212 -23.36 70.99 -9.26
N LYS A 213 -22.45 70.61 -10.14
CA LYS A 213 -22.61 69.43 -11.01
C LYS A 213 -22.84 68.16 -10.15
N PRO A 214 -23.57 67.14 -10.62
CA PRO A 214 -23.59 65.83 -9.97
C PRO A 214 -22.18 65.22 -9.98
N SER A 215 -21.93 64.30 -9.05
CA SER A 215 -20.68 63.54 -8.97
C SER A 215 -20.89 62.08 -9.38
N LEU A 216 -19.95 61.55 -10.16
CA LEU A 216 -19.89 60.17 -10.64
C LEU A 216 -19.12 59.28 -9.65
N SER A 217 -19.65 58.09 -9.38
CA SER A 217 -18.93 57.01 -8.71
C SER A 217 -19.16 55.69 -9.43
N ILE A 218 -18.10 54.88 -9.55
CA ILE A 218 -18.13 53.50 -10.03
C ILE A 218 -17.97 52.55 -8.84
N ALA A 219 -18.75 51.48 -8.81
CA ALA A 219 -18.67 50.42 -7.80
C ALA A 219 -17.80 49.26 -8.27
N ASP A 220 -17.13 48.61 -7.32
CA ASP A 220 -16.38 47.37 -7.53
C ASP A 220 -17.34 46.20 -7.87
N THR A 221 -16.81 45.15 -8.51
CA THR A 221 -17.61 43.99 -8.93
C THR A 221 -16.83 42.69 -8.73
N THR A 222 -17.55 41.57 -8.57
CA THR A 222 -16.97 40.23 -8.48
C THR A 222 -17.72 39.32 -9.43
N VAL A 223 -17.01 38.46 -10.15
CA VAL A 223 -17.59 37.52 -11.11
C VAL A 223 -16.80 36.20 -11.05
N ALA A 224 -17.51 35.08 -11.21
CA ALA A 224 -16.87 33.79 -11.45
C ALA A 224 -16.44 33.69 -12.91
N GLU A 225 -15.30 33.05 -13.14
CA GLU A 225 -14.66 32.95 -14.45
C GLU A 225 -15.50 32.10 -15.41
N GLY A 226 -15.83 30.89 -14.96
CA GLY A 226 -16.67 29.89 -15.62
C GLY A 226 -15.85 28.98 -16.53
N ASN A 227 -16.11 27.67 -16.47
CA ASN A 227 -15.19 26.66 -17.03
C ASN A 227 -14.99 26.69 -18.56
N THR A 228 -15.84 27.42 -19.31
CA THR A 228 -15.73 27.60 -20.77
C THR A 228 -16.47 28.86 -21.23
N GLY A 229 -15.98 29.48 -22.30
CA GLY A 229 -16.71 30.56 -22.99
C GLY A 229 -16.38 31.93 -22.41
N THR A 230 -17.40 32.73 -22.09
CA THR A 230 -17.20 34.07 -21.50
C THR A 230 -18.31 34.48 -20.54
N THR A 231 -17.95 35.25 -19.51
CA THR A 231 -18.85 35.87 -18.53
C THR A 231 -18.69 37.40 -18.54
N ASN A 232 -19.54 38.14 -17.83
CA ASN A 232 -19.56 39.62 -17.86
C ASN A 232 -19.37 40.24 -16.47
N ALA A 233 -18.16 40.76 -16.20
CA ALA A 233 -17.91 41.65 -15.07
C ALA A 233 -18.69 42.97 -15.27
N THR A 234 -19.74 43.18 -14.48
CA THR A 234 -20.66 44.31 -14.65
C THR A 234 -20.45 45.36 -13.57
N PHE A 235 -19.86 46.50 -13.95
CA PHE A 235 -19.63 47.65 -13.08
C PHE A 235 -20.83 48.59 -13.10
N THR A 236 -21.33 48.98 -11.93
CA THR A 236 -22.39 50.00 -11.82
C THR A 236 -21.77 51.38 -11.62
N VAL A 237 -22.13 52.33 -12.48
CA VAL A 237 -21.74 53.75 -12.39
C VAL A 237 -22.97 54.59 -12.04
N THR A 238 -22.85 55.44 -11.03
CA THR A 238 -23.97 56.25 -10.51
C THR A 238 -23.65 57.74 -10.45
N LEU A 239 -24.70 58.56 -10.50
CA LEU A 239 -24.67 60.00 -10.24
C LEU A 239 -25.31 60.30 -8.89
N SER A 240 -24.66 61.12 -8.07
CA SER A 240 -25.16 61.54 -6.74
C SER A 240 -26.49 62.32 -6.78
N LYS A 241 -26.89 62.82 -7.95
CA LYS A 241 -28.23 63.37 -8.24
C LYS A 241 -28.49 63.37 -9.74
N ALA A 242 -29.76 63.45 -10.13
CA ALA A 242 -30.14 63.58 -11.53
C ALA A 242 -29.61 64.89 -12.16
N SER A 243 -29.12 64.80 -13.40
CA SER A 243 -28.78 65.97 -14.22
C SER A 243 -29.94 66.36 -15.13
N THR A 244 -30.11 67.66 -15.39
CA THR A 244 -31.08 68.18 -16.38
C THR A 244 -30.55 68.16 -17.82
N THR A 245 -29.25 67.94 -18.00
CA THR A 245 -28.58 67.74 -19.30
C THR A 245 -27.81 66.42 -19.30
N PRO A 246 -27.50 65.83 -20.47
CA PRO A 246 -26.72 64.60 -20.55
C PRO A 246 -25.35 64.73 -19.87
N VAL A 247 -24.94 63.67 -19.17
CA VAL A 247 -23.60 63.53 -18.58
C VAL A 247 -22.85 62.45 -19.34
N THR A 248 -21.59 62.69 -19.67
CA THR A 248 -20.70 61.68 -20.28
C THR A 248 -19.42 61.51 -19.48
N VAL A 249 -18.88 60.30 -19.51
CA VAL A 249 -17.58 59.97 -18.91
C VAL A 249 -16.91 58.87 -19.73
N LYS A 250 -15.60 58.96 -19.95
CA LYS A 250 -14.84 57.88 -20.58
C LYS A 250 -14.48 56.83 -19.56
N TYR A 251 -14.40 55.56 -19.98
CA TYR A 251 -13.88 54.48 -19.16
C TYR A 251 -12.81 53.69 -19.92
N THR A 252 -11.86 53.11 -19.20
CA THR A 252 -10.86 52.18 -19.74
C THR A 252 -10.53 51.12 -18.71
N THR A 253 -10.34 49.88 -19.14
CA THR A 253 -9.76 48.83 -18.31
C THR A 253 -8.25 49.00 -18.17
N SER A 254 -7.66 48.42 -17.12
CA SER A 254 -6.22 48.23 -16.95
C SER A 254 -5.95 46.99 -16.12
N ASN A 255 -4.95 46.20 -16.54
CA ASN A 255 -4.54 44.95 -15.89
C ASN A 255 -4.26 45.16 -14.39
N GLY A 256 -4.51 44.14 -13.59
CA GLY A 256 -4.07 44.06 -12.19
C GLY A 256 -3.13 42.88 -12.03
N THR A 257 -3.62 41.79 -11.45
CA THR A 257 -3.00 40.46 -11.65
C THR A 257 -3.51 39.86 -12.97
N ALA A 258 -4.80 40.04 -13.26
CA ALA A 258 -5.42 39.67 -14.53
C ALA A 258 -4.86 40.48 -15.70
N THR A 259 -4.60 39.76 -16.78
CA THR A 259 -3.98 40.12 -18.04
C THR A 259 -4.99 40.15 -19.18
N ALA A 260 -5.20 41.32 -19.76
CA ALA A 260 -6.05 41.45 -20.93
C ALA A 260 -5.58 40.60 -22.13
N GLY A 261 -6.47 39.76 -22.65
CA GLY A 261 -6.22 38.84 -23.77
C GLY A 261 -6.07 37.38 -23.37
N ALA A 262 -5.81 37.11 -22.08
CA ALA A 262 -6.02 35.81 -21.47
C ALA A 262 -7.37 35.85 -20.73
N ASP A 263 -7.37 36.38 -19.52
CA ASP A 263 -8.44 36.23 -18.51
C ASP A 263 -9.58 37.25 -18.70
N TYR A 264 -9.34 38.37 -19.39
CA TYR A 264 -10.41 39.30 -19.78
C TYR A 264 -10.14 40.07 -21.08
N THR A 265 -11.19 40.62 -21.70
CA THR A 265 -11.06 41.49 -22.89
C THR A 265 -10.92 42.95 -22.50
N ALA A 266 -9.79 43.58 -22.85
CA ALA A 266 -9.58 45.02 -22.65
C ALA A 266 -10.69 45.86 -23.30
N THR A 267 -11.35 46.69 -22.51
CA THR A 267 -12.52 47.47 -22.94
C THR A 267 -12.33 48.95 -22.63
N THR A 268 -12.61 49.81 -23.63
CA THR A 268 -12.64 51.27 -23.45
C THR A 268 -13.86 51.85 -24.18
N GLY A 269 -14.41 52.94 -23.64
CA GLY A 269 -15.62 53.55 -24.21
C GLY A 269 -16.00 54.88 -23.57
N THR A 270 -17.18 55.37 -23.95
CA THR A 270 -17.82 56.55 -23.32
C THR A 270 -19.19 56.15 -22.81
N LEU A 271 -19.39 56.25 -21.50
CA LEU A 271 -20.68 56.03 -20.86
C LEU A 271 -21.49 57.33 -20.87
N THR A 272 -22.76 57.24 -21.29
CA THR A 272 -23.67 58.40 -21.36
C THR A 272 -24.87 58.18 -20.45
N PHE A 273 -25.16 59.15 -19.60
CA PHE A 273 -26.39 59.27 -18.83
C PHE A 273 -27.28 60.30 -19.55
N ALA A 274 -28.48 59.89 -19.95
CA ALA A 274 -29.50 60.83 -20.42
C ALA A 274 -29.97 61.73 -19.27
N ALA A 275 -30.57 62.88 -19.58
CA ALA A 275 -31.16 63.76 -18.56
C ALA A 275 -32.17 62.98 -17.69
N GLY A 276 -32.07 63.13 -16.38
CA GLY A 276 -32.86 62.38 -15.39
C GLY A 276 -32.30 61.01 -14.98
N VAL A 277 -31.41 60.37 -15.75
CA VAL A 277 -30.85 59.05 -15.44
C VAL A 277 -29.72 59.17 -14.42
N THR A 278 -29.71 58.33 -13.39
CA THR A 278 -28.72 58.35 -12.29
C THR A 278 -27.90 57.08 -12.14
N SER A 279 -28.17 56.01 -12.89
CA SER A 279 -27.41 54.77 -12.88
C SER A 279 -27.28 54.22 -14.31
N GLN A 280 -26.08 53.74 -14.65
CA GLN A 280 -25.73 53.09 -15.90
C GLN A 280 -24.66 52.02 -15.62
N THR A 281 -24.49 51.04 -16.51
CA THR A 281 -23.52 49.95 -16.33
C THR A 281 -22.44 49.94 -17.41
N VAL A 282 -21.27 49.40 -17.06
CA VAL A 282 -20.21 49.00 -17.98
C VAL A 282 -20.01 47.50 -17.82
N ALA A 283 -20.11 46.75 -18.91
CA ALA A 283 -19.77 45.32 -18.94
C ALA A 283 -18.37 45.14 -19.53
N VAL A 284 -17.57 44.28 -18.91
CA VAL A 284 -16.27 43.82 -19.40
C VAL A 284 -16.34 42.30 -19.50
N ILE A 285 -15.94 41.76 -20.65
CA ILE A 285 -15.96 40.32 -20.91
C ILE A 285 -14.78 39.66 -20.20
N VAL A 286 -15.06 38.66 -19.38
CA VAL A 286 -14.11 37.73 -18.75
C VAL A 286 -14.09 36.45 -19.58
N THR A 287 -12.91 35.90 -19.82
CA THR A 287 -12.72 34.62 -20.53
C THR A 287 -12.90 33.48 -19.54
N GLY A 288 -13.49 32.37 -19.98
CA GLY A 288 -13.60 31.17 -19.14
C GLY A 288 -12.75 30.02 -19.68
N ASP A 289 -11.90 29.43 -18.83
CA ASP A 289 -11.13 28.22 -19.13
C ASP A 289 -11.18 27.20 -17.97
N THR A 290 -10.21 26.27 -17.86
CA THR A 290 -10.21 25.21 -16.84
C THR A 290 -8.91 25.14 -16.02
N ALA A 291 -8.16 26.24 -15.95
CA ALA A 291 -6.90 26.32 -15.23
C ALA A 291 -7.13 26.65 -13.75
N VAL A 292 -6.39 25.99 -12.85
CA VAL A 292 -6.50 26.26 -11.41
C VAL A 292 -5.59 27.42 -11.03
N GLU A 293 -6.17 28.62 -11.02
CA GLU A 293 -5.48 29.89 -10.84
C GLU A 293 -5.81 30.55 -9.48
N PRO A 294 -5.00 31.49 -8.96
CA PRO A 294 -5.41 32.31 -7.82
C PRO A 294 -6.59 33.22 -8.17
N THR A 295 -7.26 33.79 -7.17
CA THR A 295 -8.26 34.86 -7.42
C THR A 295 -7.57 36.11 -7.97
N GLU A 296 -8.05 36.57 -9.11
CA GLU A 296 -7.40 37.58 -9.95
C GLU A 296 -8.13 38.93 -9.91
N THR A 297 -7.45 40.01 -10.33
CA THR A 297 -8.06 41.35 -10.39
C THR A 297 -7.65 42.17 -11.60
N PHE A 298 -8.57 43.00 -12.09
CA PHE A 298 -8.29 44.12 -13.01
C PHE A 298 -9.07 45.37 -12.59
N THR A 299 -8.79 46.53 -13.19
CA THR A 299 -9.44 47.80 -12.83
C THR A 299 -10.13 48.47 -14.01
N VAL A 300 -11.17 49.26 -13.71
CA VAL A 300 -11.83 50.19 -14.66
C VAL A 300 -11.72 51.62 -14.13
N ALA A 301 -11.08 52.48 -14.91
CA ALA A 301 -10.85 53.89 -14.57
C ALA A 301 -11.77 54.83 -15.37
N LEU A 302 -12.46 55.73 -14.68
CA LEU A 302 -13.28 56.81 -15.22
C LEU A 302 -12.44 58.07 -15.47
N THR A 303 -12.54 58.65 -16.67
CA THR A 303 -11.80 59.87 -17.07
C THR A 303 -12.65 60.83 -17.89
N ASN A 304 -12.18 62.08 -18.03
CA ASN A 304 -12.77 63.10 -18.91
C ASN A 304 -14.30 63.30 -18.73
N PRO A 305 -14.80 63.59 -17.52
CA PRO A 305 -16.23 63.77 -17.28
C PRO A 305 -16.72 65.10 -17.87
N ALA A 306 -17.87 65.07 -18.56
CA ALA A 306 -18.60 66.25 -19.00
C ALA A 306 -20.00 66.28 -18.37
N GLY A 307 -20.40 67.44 -17.85
CA GLY A 307 -21.66 67.60 -17.08
C GLY A 307 -21.58 67.17 -15.60
N ALA A 308 -20.58 66.38 -15.21
CA ALA A 308 -20.36 65.91 -13.83
C ALA A 308 -18.94 66.21 -13.30
N THR A 309 -18.70 65.95 -12.02
CA THR A 309 -17.37 65.67 -11.46
C THR A 309 -17.23 64.17 -11.19
N ILE A 310 -16.03 63.66 -10.87
CA ILE A 310 -15.84 62.26 -10.44
C ILE A 310 -15.49 62.25 -8.96
N ALA A 311 -16.22 61.46 -8.18
CA ALA A 311 -15.99 61.23 -6.75
C ALA A 311 -15.20 59.93 -6.47
N ARG A 312 -15.37 58.89 -7.31
CA ARG A 312 -14.51 57.70 -7.32
C ARG A 312 -14.05 57.42 -8.75
N THR A 313 -12.74 57.50 -8.97
CA THR A 313 -12.12 57.41 -10.31
C THR A 313 -11.92 55.99 -10.79
N THR A 314 -11.79 55.01 -9.89
CA THR A 314 -11.42 53.63 -10.24
C THR A 314 -12.27 52.65 -9.47
N ALA A 315 -12.67 51.57 -10.13
CA ALA A 315 -13.21 50.35 -9.51
C ALA A 315 -12.36 49.14 -9.89
N THR A 316 -12.38 48.14 -9.03
CA THR A 316 -11.72 46.83 -9.22
C THR A 316 -12.79 45.80 -9.59
N ALA A 317 -12.50 44.96 -10.58
CA ALA A 317 -13.14 43.67 -10.73
C ALA A 317 -12.27 42.60 -10.07
N THR A 318 -12.91 41.69 -9.35
CA THR A 318 -12.31 40.45 -8.88
C THR A 318 -12.87 39.30 -9.72
N ILE A 319 -11.99 38.57 -10.39
CA ILE A 319 -12.30 37.32 -11.08
C ILE A 319 -12.01 36.20 -10.08
N THR A 320 -13.03 35.46 -9.67
CA THR A 320 -12.87 34.31 -8.77
C THR A 320 -12.80 33.05 -9.61
N ASN A 321 -11.62 32.42 -9.65
CA ASN A 321 -11.44 31.07 -10.14
C ASN A 321 -12.50 30.12 -9.50
N ASP A 322 -13.26 29.43 -10.33
CA ASP A 322 -14.24 28.41 -9.96
C ASP A 322 -13.85 26.98 -10.40
N ASP A 323 -12.64 26.79 -10.92
CA ASP A 323 -12.03 25.48 -11.21
C ASP A 323 -11.42 24.82 -9.98
N VAL A 324 -11.54 23.48 -9.97
CA VAL A 324 -11.04 22.61 -8.92
C VAL A 324 -9.90 21.73 -9.45
N ALA A 325 -8.82 21.62 -8.68
CA ALA A 325 -7.72 20.73 -9.03
C ALA A 325 -8.19 19.27 -9.04
N THR A 326 -8.26 18.66 -10.23
CA THR A 326 -8.49 17.23 -10.40
C THR A 326 -7.21 16.50 -10.02
N THR A 327 -7.18 15.93 -8.81
CA THR A 327 -6.10 15.04 -8.40
C THR A 327 -6.22 13.72 -9.15
N PRO A 328 -5.11 13.16 -9.70
CA PRO A 328 -5.15 11.87 -10.37
C PRO A 328 -5.61 10.76 -9.41
N GLY A 329 -6.32 9.76 -9.95
CA GLY A 329 -6.62 8.53 -9.24
C GLY A 329 -5.34 7.74 -8.95
N LEU A 330 -5.30 7.08 -7.79
CA LEU A 330 -4.19 6.28 -7.29
C LEU A 330 -4.71 4.90 -6.89
N SER A 331 -4.13 3.85 -7.43
CA SER A 331 -4.48 2.45 -7.15
C SER A 331 -3.25 1.62 -6.80
N ILE A 332 -3.47 0.40 -6.33
CA ILE A 332 -2.47 -0.62 -6.04
C ILE A 332 -2.94 -1.94 -6.69
N SER A 333 -2.04 -2.75 -7.23
CA SER A 333 -2.37 -4.08 -7.76
C SER A 333 -2.45 -5.12 -6.65
N ASP A 334 -3.07 -6.26 -6.95
CA ASP A 334 -2.86 -7.51 -6.23
C ASP A 334 -1.48 -8.11 -6.60
N ALA A 335 -1.10 -9.20 -5.92
CA ALA A 335 0.19 -9.87 -6.02
C ALA A 335 0.07 -11.37 -5.66
N SER A 336 1.02 -12.20 -6.10
CA SER A 336 1.21 -13.55 -5.59
C SER A 336 2.70 -13.90 -5.42
N ALA A 337 3.01 -14.99 -4.70
CA ALA A 337 4.35 -15.54 -4.47
C ALA A 337 4.30 -16.99 -3.93
N THR A 338 5.17 -17.89 -4.38
CA THR A 338 5.17 -19.30 -3.92
C THR A 338 6.08 -19.51 -2.70
N GLU A 339 5.71 -20.38 -1.75
CA GLU A 339 6.47 -20.63 -0.51
C GLU A 339 7.76 -21.43 -0.74
N PRO A 340 8.93 -20.99 -0.20
CA PRO A 340 10.13 -21.79 -0.24
C PRO A 340 10.05 -23.03 0.67
N GLY A 341 10.39 -24.18 0.09
CA GLY A 341 10.55 -25.46 0.76
C GLY A 341 11.92 -25.64 1.40
N SER A 342 11.94 -26.39 2.50
CA SER A 342 13.08 -26.52 3.43
C SER A 342 14.33 -27.27 2.95
N ALA A 343 14.33 -27.86 1.76
CA ALA A 343 15.41 -28.73 1.28
C ALA A 343 16.10 -28.17 0.02
N GLY A 344 17.24 -27.50 0.24
CA GLY A 344 18.16 -27.01 -0.81
C GLY A 344 18.45 -28.04 -1.90
N MET A 345 18.68 -27.60 -3.15
CA MET A 345 19.13 -28.48 -4.26
C MET A 345 20.17 -29.49 -3.80
N ALA A 346 19.92 -30.79 -4.01
CA ALA A 346 20.84 -31.82 -3.54
C ALA A 346 22.26 -31.65 -4.11
N ALA A 347 23.26 -32.03 -3.31
CA ALA A 347 24.65 -31.97 -3.73
C ALA A 347 24.89 -32.91 -4.93
N GLY A 348 25.50 -32.38 -5.99
CA GLY A 348 25.78 -33.10 -7.23
C GLY A 348 25.40 -32.31 -8.47
N PHE A 349 25.64 -32.92 -9.64
CA PHE A 349 25.27 -32.36 -10.93
C PHE A 349 23.77 -32.55 -11.22
N LEU A 350 23.22 -31.65 -12.03
CA LEU A 350 21.84 -31.67 -12.47
C LEU A 350 21.68 -32.46 -13.78
N HIS A 351 20.45 -32.86 -14.10
CA HIS A 351 20.08 -33.48 -15.37
C HIS A 351 18.65 -33.10 -15.76
N THR A 352 18.20 -33.39 -17.00
CA THR A 352 16.85 -32.98 -17.45
C THR A 352 15.91 -34.17 -17.64
N SER A 353 14.60 -33.96 -17.43
CA SER A 353 13.57 -34.98 -17.67
C SER A 353 12.29 -34.29 -18.15
N GLY A 354 11.94 -34.47 -19.42
CA GLY A 354 10.89 -33.65 -20.05
C GLY A 354 11.28 -32.16 -19.98
N ASN A 355 10.33 -31.32 -19.57
CA ASN A 355 10.52 -29.90 -19.30
C ASN A 355 11.15 -29.57 -17.94
N GLN A 356 11.51 -30.56 -17.11
CA GLN A 356 12.07 -30.36 -15.77
C GLN A 356 13.59 -30.48 -15.73
N ILE A 357 14.23 -29.67 -14.87
CA ILE A 357 15.60 -29.91 -14.38
C ILE A 357 15.49 -30.68 -13.07
N LEU A 358 16.31 -31.72 -12.92
CA LEU A 358 16.34 -32.60 -11.76
C LEU A 358 17.71 -32.58 -11.07
N ASP A 359 17.73 -32.67 -9.75
CA ASP A 359 18.94 -32.80 -8.94
C ASP A 359 19.57 -34.22 -8.99
N SER A 360 20.58 -34.46 -8.15
CA SER A 360 21.27 -35.75 -8.08
C SER A 360 20.44 -36.90 -7.49
N GLN A 361 19.32 -36.59 -6.83
CA GLN A 361 18.35 -37.56 -6.29
C GLN A 361 17.15 -37.79 -7.23
N GLY A 362 17.02 -36.99 -8.29
CA GLY A 362 15.88 -37.02 -9.21
C GLY A 362 14.72 -36.11 -8.78
N THR A 363 14.93 -35.24 -7.81
CA THR A 363 13.96 -34.20 -7.41
C THR A 363 13.94 -33.10 -8.45
N PRO A 364 12.78 -32.65 -8.95
CA PRO A 364 12.65 -31.40 -9.67
C PRO A 364 13.28 -30.22 -8.91
N VAL A 365 14.00 -29.36 -9.63
CA VAL A 365 14.62 -28.13 -9.10
C VAL A 365 14.54 -26.99 -10.12
N GLN A 366 14.43 -25.76 -9.63
CA GLN A 366 14.45 -24.55 -10.44
C GLN A 366 15.78 -23.80 -10.23
N ILE A 367 16.37 -23.29 -11.29
CA ILE A 367 17.42 -22.27 -11.18
C ILE A 367 16.72 -20.92 -11.03
N SER A 368 16.94 -20.23 -9.91
CA SER A 368 16.45 -18.87 -9.66
C SER A 368 17.65 -18.01 -9.27
N GLY A 369 18.16 -17.23 -10.22
CA GLY A 369 19.47 -16.64 -10.04
C GLY A 369 19.63 -15.25 -10.59
N VAL A 370 20.87 -14.82 -10.62
CA VAL A 370 21.23 -13.46 -11.03
C VAL A 370 22.49 -13.47 -11.88
N ASN A 371 22.52 -12.62 -12.90
CA ASN A 371 23.71 -12.36 -13.70
C ASN A 371 24.68 -11.45 -12.94
N TRP A 372 25.94 -11.87 -12.75
CA TRP A 372 27.00 -11.02 -12.20
C TRP A 372 28.10 -10.79 -13.26
N PHE A 373 27.90 -9.76 -14.09
CA PHE A 373 28.79 -9.45 -15.22
C PHE A 373 30.05 -8.69 -14.78
N GLY A 374 31.02 -8.61 -15.70
CA GLY A 374 32.28 -7.88 -15.61
C GLY A 374 33.48 -8.71 -16.12
N ALA A 375 33.38 -10.04 -16.09
CA ALA A 375 34.45 -10.95 -16.54
C ALA A 375 34.53 -11.10 -18.07
N GLU A 376 33.45 -10.76 -18.78
CA GLU A 376 33.42 -10.51 -20.22
C GLU A 376 34.05 -9.18 -20.63
N SER A 377 34.25 -8.26 -19.67
CA SER A 377 34.82 -6.94 -19.92
C SER A 377 36.35 -6.92 -19.83
N ALA A 378 36.95 -5.75 -20.10
CA ALA A 378 38.38 -5.53 -19.94
C ALA A 378 38.88 -5.77 -18.50
N ASN A 379 38.01 -5.72 -17.48
CA ASN A 379 38.36 -6.08 -16.10
C ASN A 379 38.74 -7.56 -15.97
N GLY A 380 38.04 -8.45 -16.68
CA GLY A 380 38.27 -9.89 -16.66
C GLY A 380 37.93 -10.56 -15.33
N VAL A 381 37.14 -9.88 -14.48
CA VAL A 381 36.54 -10.36 -13.24
C VAL A 381 35.19 -9.66 -13.07
N PRO A 382 34.21 -10.24 -12.35
CA PRO A 382 32.94 -9.57 -12.10
C PRO A 382 33.11 -8.19 -11.46
N ASP A 383 32.24 -7.25 -11.85
CA ASP A 383 32.32 -5.85 -11.45
C ASP A 383 31.89 -5.64 -9.98
N GLY A 384 32.25 -4.49 -9.40
CA GLY A 384 31.91 -4.12 -8.01
C GLY A 384 32.98 -4.49 -6.97
N LEU A 385 33.97 -5.31 -7.32
CA LEU A 385 35.08 -5.69 -6.42
C LEU A 385 36.01 -4.54 -6.02
N TRP A 386 35.83 -3.35 -6.61
CA TRP A 386 36.48 -2.11 -6.20
C TRP A 386 35.86 -1.49 -4.93
N THR A 387 34.62 -1.88 -4.58
CA THR A 387 33.84 -1.28 -3.48
C THR A 387 33.26 -2.30 -2.49
N ARG A 388 33.24 -3.60 -2.81
CA ARG A 388 32.77 -4.68 -1.91
C ARG A 388 33.76 -5.84 -1.87
N ASN A 389 33.68 -6.67 -0.83
CA ASN A 389 34.29 -8.01 -0.84
C ASN A 389 33.41 -8.96 -1.68
N TYR A 390 34.01 -9.90 -2.41
CA TYR A 390 33.28 -10.85 -3.26
C TYR A 390 32.39 -11.82 -2.47
N LYS A 391 32.76 -12.16 -1.23
CA LYS A 391 31.98 -13.00 -0.31
C LYS A 391 30.74 -12.25 0.15
N ASP A 392 30.91 -11.00 0.61
CA ASP A 392 29.77 -10.12 0.94
C ASP A 392 28.80 -9.91 -0.25
N MET A 393 29.22 -10.10 -1.50
CA MET A 393 28.32 -10.07 -2.65
C MET A 393 27.52 -11.37 -2.76
N ILE A 394 28.21 -12.52 -2.67
CA ILE A 394 27.60 -13.86 -2.75
C ILE A 394 26.65 -14.09 -1.57
N ASP A 395 27.09 -13.83 -0.34
CA ASP A 395 26.27 -13.87 0.89
C ASP A 395 25.01 -12.99 0.76
N GLN A 396 25.11 -11.87 0.03
CA GLN A 396 23.98 -10.96 -0.19
C GLN A 396 23.07 -11.40 -1.35
N MET A 397 23.58 -12.17 -2.32
CA MET A 397 22.75 -12.79 -3.36
C MET A 397 21.91 -13.91 -2.75
N SER A 398 22.53 -14.84 -2.01
CA SER A 398 21.83 -15.97 -1.40
C SER A 398 20.87 -15.54 -0.30
N ALA A 399 21.21 -14.50 0.48
CA ALA A 399 20.28 -13.87 1.43
C ALA A 399 19.13 -13.08 0.77
N GLN A 400 19.08 -12.98 -0.56
CA GLN A 400 17.94 -12.51 -1.35
C GLN A 400 17.35 -13.65 -2.21
N GLY A 401 17.45 -14.89 -1.73
CA GLY A 401 16.85 -16.10 -2.31
C GLY A 401 17.40 -16.55 -3.67
N PHE A 402 18.37 -15.84 -4.25
CA PHE A 402 19.08 -16.34 -5.43
C PHE A 402 19.88 -17.60 -5.10
N ASN A 403 19.68 -18.65 -5.88
CA ASN A 403 20.37 -19.94 -5.72
C ASN A 403 21.50 -20.17 -6.72
N THR A 404 21.60 -19.33 -7.77
CA THR A 404 22.54 -19.51 -8.88
C THR A 404 23.09 -18.18 -9.38
N ILE A 405 24.35 -18.18 -9.81
CA ILE A 405 25.00 -17.04 -10.48
C ILE A 405 25.28 -17.42 -11.94
N ARG A 406 24.71 -16.69 -12.91
CA ARG A 406 25.23 -16.71 -14.30
C ARG A 406 26.42 -15.75 -14.35
N ILE A 407 27.58 -16.25 -14.76
CA ILE A 407 28.83 -15.48 -14.84
C ILE A 407 29.22 -15.34 -16.32
N PRO A 408 28.86 -14.21 -16.95
CA PRO A 408 29.40 -13.77 -18.23
C PRO A 408 30.93 -13.71 -18.23
N TYR A 409 31.57 -14.36 -19.21
CA TYR A 409 33.01 -14.25 -19.46
C TYR A 409 33.32 -14.04 -20.95
N SER A 410 34.58 -13.73 -21.27
CA SER A 410 35.05 -13.61 -22.65
C SER A 410 36.15 -14.61 -22.99
N SER A 411 36.24 -15.10 -24.23
CA SER A 411 37.43 -15.86 -24.67
C SER A 411 38.72 -15.08 -24.40
N GLU A 412 38.72 -13.75 -24.56
CA GLU A 412 39.87 -12.91 -24.19
C GLU A 412 40.31 -13.05 -22.72
N MET A 413 39.37 -13.18 -21.77
CA MET A 413 39.69 -13.42 -20.34
C MET A 413 40.55 -14.68 -20.13
N LEU A 414 40.34 -15.72 -20.94
CA LEU A 414 41.05 -17.01 -20.83
C LEU A 414 42.44 -16.97 -21.47
N HIS A 415 42.63 -16.18 -22.54
CA HIS A 415 43.86 -16.14 -23.33
C HIS A 415 44.78 -14.95 -23.03
N THR A 416 44.30 -13.95 -22.30
CA THR A 416 45.10 -12.77 -21.93
C THR A 416 46.05 -13.05 -20.75
N THR A 417 47.23 -12.45 -20.80
CA THR A 417 48.17 -12.41 -19.66
C THR A 417 47.97 -11.18 -18.77
N ALA A 418 46.99 -10.33 -19.07
CA ALA A 418 46.66 -9.16 -18.28
C ALA A 418 46.10 -9.56 -16.91
N ALA A 419 46.66 -8.97 -15.84
CA ALA A 419 46.09 -9.06 -14.51
C ALA A 419 44.62 -8.58 -14.49
N PRO A 420 43.80 -9.05 -13.53
CA PRO A 420 42.47 -8.49 -13.32
C PRO A 420 42.57 -7.02 -12.86
N SER A 421 41.63 -6.20 -13.34
CA SER A 421 41.44 -4.81 -12.86
C SER A 421 40.07 -4.66 -12.18
N GLY A 422 39.84 -3.51 -11.53
CA GLY A 422 38.60 -3.29 -10.79
C GLY A 422 38.52 -3.98 -9.42
N ILE A 423 39.63 -4.48 -8.86
CA ILE A 423 39.65 -5.08 -7.51
C ILE A 423 40.31 -4.13 -6.51
N ASN A 424 39.64 -3.91 -5.38
CA ASN A 424 40.23 -3.28 -4.20
C ASN A 424 40.76 -4.36 -3.25
N TYR A 425 42.07 -4.62 -3.34
CA TYR A 425 42.73 -5.67 -2.54
C TYR A 425 42.75 -5.41 -1.03
N SER A 426 42.43 -4.21 -0.56
CA SER A 426 42.22 -3.97 0.88
C SER A 426 40.89 -4.56 1.37
N LEU A 427 39.91 -4.71 0.47
CA LEU A 427 38.65 -5.41 0.73
C LEU A 427 38.74 -6.90 0.34
N ASN A 428 39.50 -7.21 -0.71
CA ASN A 428 39.66 -8.55 -1.28
C ASN A 428 41.13 -9.04 -1.23
N PRO A 429 41.73 -9.22 -0.04
CA PRO A 429 43.17 -9.49 0.09
C PRO A 429 43.58 -10.88 -0.43
N ASP A 430 42.68 -11.86 -0.39
CA ASP A 430 42.87 -13.21 -0.92
C ASP A 430 42.87 -13.29 -2.45
N LEU A 431 42.35 -12.27 -3.15
CA LEU A 431 42.43 -12.15 -4.61
C LEU A 431 43.76 -11.55 -5.09
N GLN A 432 44.63 -11.07 -4.19
CA GLN A 432 45.82 -10.32 -4.57
C GLN A 432 46.86 -11.18 -5.30
N GLY A 433 47.16 -10.81 -6.55
CA GLY A 433 48.16 -11.49 -7.39
C GLY A 433 47.64 -12.73 -8.14
N LEU A 434 46.34 -13.03 -8.02
CA LEU A 434 45.69 -14.06 -8.83
C LEU A 434 45.49 -13.57 -10.28
N SER A 435 45.54 -14.51 -11.23
CA SER A 435 45.06 -14.29 -12.60
C SER A 435 43.53 -14.23 -12.67
N ARG A 436 42.98 -13.73 -13.79
CA ARG A 436 41.53 -13.64 -14.05
C ARG A 436 40.80 -14.96 -13.77
N LEU A 437 41.31 -16.06 -14.34
CA LEU A 437 40.76 -17.41 -14.14
C LEU A 437 40.90 -17.91 -12.68
N GLN A 438 41.96 -17.51 -11.97
CA GLN A 438 42.12 -17.86 -10.55
C GLN A 438 41.20 -17.05 -9.62
N VAL A 439 40.83 -15.82 -9.99
CA VAL A 439 39.77 -15.08 -9.28
C VAL A 439 38.41 -15.75 -9.51
N LEU A 440 38.13 -16.20 -10.74
CA LEU A 440 36.92 -16.99 -11.03
C LEU A 440 36.87 -18.28 -10.19
N ASP A 441 38.00 -18.98 -10.02
CA ASP A 441 38.06 -20.16 -9.13
C ASP A 441 37.67 -19.81 -7.68
N GLN A 442 38.12 -18.66 -7.15
CA GLN A 442 37.79 -18.25 -5.77
C GLN A 442 36.31 -17.89 -5.62
N ILE A 443 35.72 -17.24 -6.62
CA ILE A 443 34.29 -16.90 -6.67
C ILE A 443 33.45 -18.18 -6.71
N ILE A 444 33.76 -19.11 -7.62
CA ILE A 444 33.07 -20.41 -7.72
C ILE A 444 33.24 -21.22 -6.44
N ALA A 445 34.46 -21.30 -5.89
CA ALA A 445 34.73 -22.07 -4.68
C ALA A 445 33.97 -21.52 -3.46
N TYR A 446 33.71 -20.21 -3.40
CA TYR A 446 32.93 -19.62 -2.32
C TYR A 446 31.42 -19.74 -2.55
N ALA A 447 30.93 -19.54 -3.78
CA ALA A 447 29.53 -19.80 -4.13
C ALA A 447 29.11 -21.24 -3.76
N GLY A 448 29.97 -22.23 -4.02
CA GLY A 448 29.74 -23.61 -3.61
C GLY A 448 29.84 -23.88 -2.10
N GLN A 449 30.53 -23.04 -1.32
CA GLN A 449 30.55 -23.11 0.14
C GLN A 449 29.27 -22.54 0.76
N ASP A 450 28.75 -21.47 0.15
CA ASP A 450 27.48 -20.83 0.51
C ASP A 450 26.26 -21.68 0.07
N GLY A 451 26.46 -22.58 -0.90
CA GLY A 451 25.43 -23.49 -1.41
C GLY A 451 24.81 -23.05 -2.74
N MET A 452 25.19 -21.89 -3.26
CA MET A 452 24.81 -21.45 -4.61
C MET A 452 25.39 -22.36 -5.69
N ARG A 453 24.80 -22.31 -6.89
CA ARG A 453 25.32 -22.89 -8.13
C ARG A 453 25.86 -21.79 -9.07
N VAL A 454 26.57 -22.20 -10.10
CA VAL A 454 27.17 -21.32 -11.11
C VAL A 454 26.92 -21.87 -12.51
N ILE A 455 26.50 -20.99 -13.40
CA ILE A 455 26.48 -21.20 -14.86
C ILE A 455 27.57 -20.29 -15.44
N LEU A 456 28.48 -20.85 -16.22
CA LEU A 456 29.43 -20.04 -16.99
C LEU A 456 28.82 -19.73 -18.34
N ASP A 457 28.83 -18.45 -18.72
CA ASP A 457 28.32 -17.95 -19.99
C ASP A 457 29.47 -17.42 -20.84
N HIS A 458 29.64 -17.96 -22.06
CA HIS A 458 30.49 -17.31 -23.06
C HIS A 458 29.76 -16.09 -23.66
N HIS A 459 29.87 -14.98 -22.95
CA HIS A 459 29.23 -13.73 -23.31
C HIS A 459 29.86 -13.09 -24.56
N ARG A 460 31.20 -13.16 -24.66
CA ARG A 460 31.96 -12.44 -25.71
C ARG A 460 33.16 -13.19 -26.26
N SER A 461 33.42 -13.02 -27.55
CA SER A 461 34.74 -13.39 -28.12
C SER A 461 35.85 -12.47 -27.58
N THR A 462 35.74 -11.17 -27.85
CA THR A 462 36.69 -10.12 -27.43
C THR A 462 36.13 -9.33 -26.25
N ALA A 463 36.99 -8.83 -25.35
CA ALA A 463 36.52 -8.19 -24.11
C ALA A 463 35.79 -6.85 -24.37
N GLY A 464 34.64 -6.63 -23.73
CA GLY A 464 33.81 -5.43 -23.97
C GLY A 464 32.52 -5.37 -23.14
N ALA A 465 31.50 -4.68 -23.64
CA ALA A 465 30.18 -4.53 -23.00
C ALA A 465 29.03 -4.87 -23.98
N GLY A 466 28.05 -5.65 -23.52
CA GLY A 466 26.99 -6.27 -24.33
C GLY A 466 27.47 -7.53 -25.08
N THR A 467 26.68 -7.99 -26.05
CA THR A 467 26.97 -9.17 -26.89
C THR A 467 28.24 -9.05 -27.77
N SER A 468 28.64 -10.16 -28.37
CA SER A 468 29.77 -10.28 -29.31
C SER A 468 29.63 -9.38 -30.54
N GLU A 469 30.75 -8.85 -31.05
CA GLU A 469 30.79 -7.73 -32.00
C GLU A 469 30.11 -8.03 -33.36
N ASN A 470 29.93 -9.31 -33.67
CA ASN A 470 29.33 -9.82 -34.91
C ASN A 470 28.12 -10.74 -34.67
N GLY A 471 27.66 -10.93 -33.43
CA GLY A 471 26.53 -11.81 -33.10
C GLY A 471 26.75 -13.30 -33.39
N LEU A 472 28.00 -13.76 -33.32
CA LEU A 472 28.42 -15.14 -33.54
C LEU A 472 29.45 -15.56 -32.48
N TRP A 473 29.51 -16.86 -32.19
CA TRP A 473 30.42 -17.54 -31.25
C TRP A 473 31.90 -17.58 -31.69
N TYR A 474 32.26 -16.79 -32.70
CA TYR A 474 33.62 -16.69 -33.19
C TYR A 474 33.83 -15.35 -33.91
N ASN A 475 35.06 -14.84 -33.88
CA ASN A 475 35.48 -13.71 -34.68
C ASN A 475 36.85 -14.00 -35.35
N THR A 476 37.54 -12.97 -35.86
CA THR A 476 38.85 -13.15 -36.54
C THR A 476 40.01 -13.42 -35.58
N GLN A 477 39.83 -13.19 -34.28
CA GLN A 477 40.83 -13.40 -33.23
C GLN A 477 40.58 -14.71 -32.48
N TYR A 478 39.32 -15.06 -32.23
CA TYR A 478 38.89 -16.28 -31.55
C TYR A 478 38.03 -17.12 -32.50
N SER A 479 38.56 -18.23 -33.01
CA SER A 479 37.85 -19.11 -33.94
C SER A 479 36.86 -20.04 -33.23
N GLU A 480 35.91 -20.63 -33.95
CA GLU A 480 35.00 -21.65 -33.39
C GLU A 480 35.79 -22.82 -32.78
N ASP A 481 36.92 -23.22 -33.38
CA ASP A 481 37.79 -24.27 -32.84
C ASP A 481 38.40 -23.88 -31.49
N GLN A 482 38.74 -22.59 -31.31
CA GLN A 482 39.23 -22.08 -30.03
C GLN A 482 38.11 -22.01 -29.00
N TRP A 483 36.93 -21.49 -29.36
CA TRP A 483 35.74 -21.46 -28.50
C TRP A 483 35.34 -22.87 -28.01
N VAL A 484 35.34 -23.87 -28.90
CA VAL A 484 35.13 -25.28 -28.52
C VAL A 484 36.23 -25.79 -27.59
N SER A 485 37.50 -25.47 -27.85
CA SER A 485 38.62 -25.86 -26.97
C SER A 485 38.57 -25.18 -25.59
N ASP A 486 38.11 -23.95 -25.52
CA ASP A 486 37.96 -23.17 -24.29
C ASP A 486 36.89 -23.81 -23.40
N TRP A 487 35.77 -24.22 -24.01
CA TRP A 487 34.73 -24.99 -23.33
C TRP A 487 35.21 -26.35 -22.82
N GLN A 488 36.02 -27.08 -23.59
CA GLN A 488 36.63 -28.33 -23.12
C GLN A 488 37.62 -28.11 -21.96
N MET A 489 38.35 -27.00 -21.97
CA MET A 489 39.25 -26.60 -20.89
C MET A 489 38.46 -26.32 -19.60
N LEU A 490 37.39 -25.52 -19.67
CA LEU A 490 36.53 -25.23 -18.52
C LEU A 490 35.80 -26.48 -18.01
N ALA A 491 35.28 -27.33 -18.91
CA ALA A 491 34.66 -28.61 -18.56
C ALA A 491 35.61 -29.54 -17.79
N THR A 492 36.89 -29.54 -18.19
CA THR A 492 37.95 -30.30 -17.51
C THR A 492 38.34 -29.66 -16.18
N ARG A 493 38.39 -28.31 -16.12
CA ARG A 493 38.76 -27.55 -14.93
C ARG A 493 37.80 -27.75 -13.76
N TYR A 494 36.50 -27.75 -14.04
CA TYR A 494 35.44 -27.86 -13.02
C TYR A 494 34.79 -29.25 -12.98
N LYS A 495 35.43 -30.27 -13.57
CA LYS A 495 34.86 -31.61 -13.78
C LYS A 495 34.28 -32.26 -12.52
N ASP A 496 34.99 -32.12 -11.40
CA ASP A 496 34.63 -32.73 -10.11
C ASP A 496 33.98 -31.71 -9.14
N ASN A 497 33.62 -30.52 -9.62
CA ASN A 497 32.99 -29.46 -8.81
C ASN A 497 31.53 -29.21 -9.26
N PRO A 498 30.52 -29.81 -8.60
CA PRO A 498 29.11 -29.66 -8.95
C PRO A 498 28.52 -28.27 -8.67
N THR A 499 29.32 -27.33 -8.13
CA THR A 499 28.94 -25.91 -8.10
C THR A 499 28.70 -25.40 -9.52
N VAL A 500 29.54 -25.79 -10.48
CA VAL A 500 29.38 -25.43 -11.89
C VAL A 500 28.44 -26.43 -12.54
N ILE A 501 27.16 -26.08 -12.65
CA ILE A 501 26.09 -27.00 -13.07
C ILE A 501 26.00 -27.18 -14.59
N GLY A 502 26.47 -26.19 -15.36
CA GLY A 502 26.42 -26.22 -16.81
C GLY A 502 27.01 -24.97 -17.46
N PHE A 503 26.98 -24.97 -18.79
CA PHE A 503 27.54 -23.92 -19.62
C PHE A 503 26.49 -23.35 -20.57
N ASP A 504 26.39 -22.03 -20.58
CA ASP A 504 25.63 -21.26 -21.55
C ASP A 504 26.53 -20.94 -22.74
N LEU A 505 26.28 -21.64 -23.85
CA LEU A 505 27.30 -21.89 -24.86
C LEU A 505 27.74 -20.62 -25.59
N HIS A 506 26.82 -19.69 -25.85
CA HIS A 506 27.12 -18.39 -26.44
C HIS A 506 25.97 -17.39 -26.27
N ASN A 507 26.28 -16.23 -25.69
CA ASN A 507 25.33 -15.15 -25.49
C ASN A 507 24.87 -14.46 -26.79
N GLU A 508 23.56 -14.36 -26.92
CA GLU A 508 22.80 -13.63 -27.93
C GLU A 508 23.26 -13.85 -29.39
N PRO A 509 23.08 -15.05 -29.98
CA PRO A 509 23.44 -15.36 -31.38
C PRO A 509 22.58 -14.64 -32.45
N TYR A 510 22.60 -13.30 -32.49
CA TYR A 510 21.67 -12.49 -33.30
C TYR A 510 21.89 -12.59 -34.81
N ASN A 511 23.12 -12.87 -35.26
CA ASN A 511 23.45 -13.16 -36.66
C ASN A 511 23.55 -14.68 -36.94
N GLY A 512 23.30 -15.50 -35.92
CA GLY A 512 23.13 -16.94 -36.07
C GLY A 512 21.86 -17.30 -36.83
N THR A 513 21.86 -18.46 -37.44
CA THR A 513 20.69 -19.09 -38.08
C THR A 513 20.41 -20.42 -37.40
N TRP A 514 19.14 -20.84 -37.39
CA TRP A 514 18.74 -22.12 -36.83
C TRP A 514 18.52 -23.16 -37.93
N GLY A 515 19.45 -24.10 -38.10
CA GLY A 515 19.30 -25.17 -39.10
C GLY A 515 19.42 -24.72 -40.57
N GLY A 516 19.92 -23.50 -40.82
CA GLY A 516 20.16 -22.98 -42.16
C GLY A 516 21.38 -23.60 -42.87
N GLY A 517 22.22 -24.33 -42.13
CA GLY A 517 23.51 -24.82 -42.59
C GLY A 517 24.57 -23.72 -42.74
N GLY A 518 25.80 -24.13 -43.00
CA GLY A 518 26.93 -23.20 -43.19
C GLY A 518 27.60 -22.76 -41.88
N ALA A 519 28.39 -21.69 -41.97
CA ALA A 519 29.27 -21.26 -40.89
C ALA A 519 28.52 -20.61 -39.72
N ASN A 520 27.41 -19.92 -39.99
CA ASN A 520 26.56 -19.28 -38.98
C ASN A 520 25.31 -20.10 -38.61
N ASP A 521 25.31 -21.42 -38.81
CA ASP A 521 24.28 -22.31 -38.22
C ASP A 521 24.58 -22.52 -36.73
N TRP A 522 23.82 -21.85 -35.87
CA TRP A 522 23.97 -21.90 -34.42
C TRP A 522 23.62 -23.26 -33.87
N ALA A 523 22.53 -23.88 -34.34
CA ALA A 523 22.11 -25.20 -33.86
C ALA A 523 23.20 -26.27 -34.08
N ARG A 524 23.90 -26.21 -35.22
CA ARG A 524 25.08 -27.06 -35.49
C ARG A 524 26.26 -26.72 -34.56
N ALA A 525 26.53 -25.45 -34.29
CA ALA A 525 27.64 -25.03 -33.44
C ALA A 525 27.42 -25.39 -31.95
N ALA A 526 26.19 -25.21 -31.46
CA ALA A 526 25.77 -25.63 -30.12
C ALA A 526 25.89 -27.16 -29.95
N GLU A 527 25.43 -27.97 -30.91
CA GLU A 527 25.68 -29.41 -30.91
C GLU A 527 27.17 -29.74 -30.90
N ARG A 528 28.00 -29.03 -31.66
CA ARG A 528 29.46 -29.27 -31.70
C ARG A 528 30.11 -28.97 -30.36
N ALA A 529 29.87 -27.79 -29.78
CA ALA A 529 30.47 -27.38 -28.50
C ALA A 529 29.92 -28.22 -27.35
N GLY A 530 28.61 -28.43 -27.26
CA GLY A 530 27.99 -29.25 -26.24
C GLY A 530 28.51 -30.70 -26.24
N ASN A 531 28.70 -31.31 -27.41
CA ASN A 531 29.31 -32.64 -27.51
C ASN A 531 30.78 -32.67 -27.09
N ALA A 532 31.54 -31.60 -27.36
CA ALA A 532 32.92 -31.47 -26.91
C ALA A 532 33.01 -31.30 -25.38
N VAL A 533 32.11 -30.51 -24.78
CA VAL A 533 31.93 -30.37 -23.33
C VAL A 533 31.61 -31.72 -22.68
N LEU A 534 30.60 -32.43 -23.20
CA LEU A 534 30.15 -33.71 -22.64
C LEU A 534 31.19 -34.82 -22.75
N GLN A 535 32.08 -34.76 -23.75
CA GLN A 535 33.24 -35.64 -23.84
C GLN A 535 34.23 -35.41 -22.68
N ALA A 536 34.38 -34.16 -22.22
CA ALA A 536 35.24 -33.81 -21.09
C ALA A 536 34.54 -34.06 -19.73
N ASN A 537 33.30 -33.59 -19.57
CA ASN A 537 32.46 -33.85 -18.40
C ASN A 537 31.00 -34.17 -18.84
N PRO A 538 30.56 -35.44 -18.77
CA PRO A 538 29.23 -35.86 -19.22
C PRO A 538 28.09 -35.49 -18.25
N ASN A 539 28.38 -34.76 -17.17
CA ASN A 539 27.40 -34.40 -16.14
C ASN A 539 26.93 -32.94 -16.23
N LEU A 540 27.53 -32.10 -17.07
CA LEU A 540 27.15 -30.69 -17.22
C LEU A 540 25.86 -30.55 -18.02
N LEU A 541 24.98 -29.64 -17.59
CA LEU A 541 23.92 -29.08 -18.43
C LEU A 541 24.51 -28.20 -19.53
N LEU A 542 23.85 -28.18 -20.68
CA LEU A 542 24.17 -27.31 -21.81
C LEU A 542 22.97 -26.41 -22.06
N PHE A 543 23.14 -25.14 -21.72
CA PHE A 543 22.18 -24.09 -22.00
C PHE A 543 22.42 -23.61 -23.43
N VAL A 544 21.36 -23.62 -24.24
CA VAL A 544 21.41 -23.27 -25.67
C VAL A 544 20.41 -22.15 -25.92
N GLU A 545 20.92 -20.94 -26.11
CA GLU A 545 20.11 -19.80 -26.50
C GLU A 545 19.51 -19.96 -27.91
N GLY A 546 18.55 -19.10 -28.23
CA GLY A 546 17.96 -18.95 -29.56
C GLY A 546 18.83 -18.13 -30.53
N VAL A 547 18.20 -17.59 -31.57
CA VAL A 547 18.81 -16.66 -32.54
C VAL A 547 18.05 -15.34 -32.59
N GLY A 548 18.50 -14.37 -33.40
CA GLY A 548 17.78 -13.10 -33.58
C GLY A 548 16.56 -13.17 -34.52
N THR A 549 16.53 -14.13 -35.46
CA THR A 549 15.46 -14.25 -36.47
C THR A 549 15.34 -15.67 -37.01
N TYR A 550 14.10 -16.15 -37.15
CA TYR A 550 13.78 -17.47 -37.72
C TYR A 550 12.68 -17.36 -38.78
N GLN A 551 12.89 -17.95 -39.96
CA GLN A 551 11.96 -17.93 -41.11
C GLN A 551 11.37 -16.54 -41.48
N GLY A 552 12.09 -15.45 -41.16
CA GLY A 552 11.67 -14.07 -41.41
C GLY A 552 10.94 -13.39 -40.24
N GLU A 553 10.71 -14.11 -39.14
CA GLU A 553 10.22 -13.55 -37.88
C GLU A 553 11.37 -13.23 -36.94
N SER A 554 11.44 -11.98 -36.46
CA SER A 554 12.46 -11.53 -35.51
C SER A 554 11.95 -11.60 -34.06
N TYR A 555 12.87 -11.81 -33.13
CA TYR A 555 12.63 -11.73 -31.70
C TYR A 555 13.79 -10.99 -31.01
N TRP A 556 13.84 -11.02 -29.68
CA TRP A 556 15.05 -10.72 -28.93
C TRP A 556 16.23 -11.56 -29.41
N TRP A 557 17.43 -10.98 -29.32
CA TRP A 557 18.68 -11.71 -29.54
C TRP A 557 18.79 -12.80 -28.47
N GLY A 558 19.24 -14.01 -28.82
CA GLY A 558 19.17 -15.17 -27.91
C GLY A 558 17.75 -15.68 -27.61
N GLY A 559 16.68 -14.93 -27.91
CA GLY A 559 15.31 -15.32 -27.56
C GLY A 559 14.53 -16.12 -28.62
N ASN A 560 14.90 -16.10 -29.91
CA ASN A 560 14.12 -16.83 -30.93
C ASN A 560 14.46 -18.32 -30.97
N LEU A 561 13.60 -19.14 -30.38
CA LEU A 561 13.68 -20.61 -30.36
C LEU A 561 12.59 -21.29 -31.21
N MET A 562 11.93 -20.55 -32.11
CA MET A 562 10.90 -21.08 -33.03
C MET A 562 11.43 -22.25 -33.89
N GLY A 563 12.74 -22.26 -34.18
CA GLY A 563 13.39 -23.31 -34.96
C GLY A 563 13.57 -24.65 -34.25
N VAL A 564 13.39 -24.73 -32.92
CA VAL A 564 13.52 -26.00 -32.16
C VAL A 564 12.49 -27.03 -32.64
N LYS A 565 11.29 -26.60 -33.03
CA LYS A 565 10.23 -27.47 -33.57
C LYS A 565 10.62 -28.19 -34.86
N ASP A 566 11.40 -27.52 -35.72
CA ASP A 566 11.86 -28.06 -37.01
C ASP A 566 13.23 -28.77 -36.88
N ARG A 567 14.07 -28.31 -35.93
CA ARG A 567 15.39 -28.87 -35.65
C ARG A 567 15.71 -28.75 -34.14
N PRO A 568 15.37 -29.76 -33.31
CA PRO A 568 15.83 -29.81 -31.93
C PRO A 568 17.34 -30.09 -31.85
N ILE A 569 17.96 -29.76 -30.73
CA ILE A 569 19.38 -29.98 -30.45
C ILE A 569 19.59 -31.42 -30.00
N VAL A 570 20.49 -32.15 -30.65
CA VAL A 570 20.80 -33.54 -30.31
C VAL A 570 22.23 -33.66 -29.78
N LEU A 571 22.35 -33.90 -28.48
CA LEU A 571 23.62 -34.17 -27.80
C LEU A 571 23.89 -35.67 -27.68
N SER A 572 25.17 -36.02 -27.57
CA SER A 572 25.71 -37.38 -27.44
C SER A 572 25.47 -38.01 -26.07
N VAL A 573 25.18 -37.20 -25.06
CA VAL A 573 24.66 -37.63 -23.75
C VAL A 573 23.22 -37.09 -23.65
N PRO A 574 22.22 -37.96 -23.44
CA PRO A 574 20.83 -37.53 -23.29
C PRO A 574 20.63 -36.81 -21.96
N ASN A 575 19.49 -36.12 -21.80
CA ASN A 575 19.10 -35.49 -20.53
C ASN A 575 20.06 -34.37 -20.07
N ARG A 576 20.56 -33.55 -21.02
CA ARG A 576 21.53 -32.45 -20.79
C ARG A 576 21.18 -31.11 -21.43
N VAL A 577 20.29 -31.06 -22.42
CA VAL A 577 19.90 -29.80 -23.09
C VAL A 577 18.92 -29.05 -22.21
N VAL A 578 19.18 -27.76 -22.03
CA VAL A 578 18.23 -26.75 -21.54
C VAL A 578 18.20 -25.63 -22.59
N TYR A 579 17.03 -25.10 -22.92
CA TYR A 579 16.91 -23.99 -23.87
C TYR A 579 16.87 -22.64 -23.13
N SER A 580 17.61 -21.66 -23.65
CA SER A 580 17.94 -20.42 -22.94
C SER A 580 17.45 -19.14 -23.64
N PRO A 581 16.13 -18.85 -23.70
CA PRO A 581 15.67 -17.59 -24.30
C PRO A 581 16.04 -16.38 -23.46
N HIS A 582 16.32 -15.26 -24.12
CA HIS A 582 16.34 -13.93 -23.49
C HIS A 582 15.07 -13.15 -23.82
N ASP A 583 14.58 -12.35 -22.87
CA ASP A 583 13.40 -11.50 -23.05
C ASP A 583 13.56 -10.15 -22.37
N TYR A 584 13.05 -9.08 -22.97
CA TYR A 584 13.21 -7.72 -22.49
C TYR A 584 11.96 -6.86 -22.75
N PRO A 585 11.78 -5.73 -22.02
CA PRO A 585 10.60 -4.87 -22.16
C PRO A 585 10.77 -3.74 -23.19
N ASN A 586 9.72 -2.92 -23.31
CA ASN A 586 9.67 -1.75 -24.19
C ASN A 586 10.79 -0.72 -23.92
N SER A 587 11.25 -0.56 -22.66
CA SER A 587 12.33 0.38 -22.34
C SER A 587 13.72 -0.03 -22.84
N VAL A 588 13.96 -1.32 -23.10
CA VAL A 588 15.19 -1.82 -23.74
C VAL A 588 15.08 -1.66 -25.25
N TYR A 589 13.98 -2.15 -25.85
CA TYR A 589 13.65 -1.86 -27.25
C TYR A 589 12.14 -1.92 -27.50
N ALA A 590 11.63 -0.92 -28.24
CA ALA A 590 10.20 -0.75 -28.51
C ALA A 590 9.69 -1.73 -29.59
N GLN A 591 9.60 -3.01 -29.24
CA GLN A 591 9.10 -4.07 -30.12
C GLN A 591 7.65 -3.82 -30.59
N PRO A 592 7.23 -4.36 -31.75
CA PRO A 592 5.90 -4.10 -32.32
C PRO A 592 4.73 -4.55 -31.43
N TRP A 593 4.88 -5.65 -30.67
CA TRP A 593 3.81 -6.19 -29.83
C TRP A 593 3.41 -5.24 -28.70
N PHE A 594 4.38 -4.55 -28.08
CA PHE A 594 4.13 -3.51 -27.06
C PHE A 594 3.36 -2.29 -27.59
N GLN A 595 3.16 -2.14 -28.90
CA GLN A 595 2.46 -0.99 -29.49
C GLN A 595 0.98 -1.29 -29.79
N THR A 596 0.49 -2.48 -29.48
CA THR A 596 -0.92 -2.85 -29.58
C THR A 596 -1.73 -2.33 -28.38
N ALA A 597 -3.04 -2.13 -28.55
CA ALA A 597 -3.90 -1.58 -27.50
C ALA A 597 -4.09 -2.54 -26.30
N ASN A 598 -3.93 -3.85 -26.51
CA ASN A 598 -4.16 -4.89 -25.52
C ASN A 598 -2.86 -5.66 -25.17
N PHE A 599 -1.68 -5.07 -25.42
CA PHE A 599 -0.40 -5.79 -25.46
C PHE A 599 -0.16 -6.75 -24.27
N GLY A 600 -0.52 -6.35 -23.05
CA GLY A 600 -0.33 -7.18 -21.84
C GLY A 600 -1.01 -8.54 -21.93
N ALA A 601 -2.27 -8.58 -22.40
CA ALA A 601 -3.01 -9.84 -22.55
C ALA A 601 -2.49 -10.70 -23.73
N ASP A 602 -1.77 -10.11 -24.67
CA ASP A 602 -1.16 -10.82 -25.81
C ASP A 602 0.26 -11.33 -25.49
N LEU A 603 0.92 -10.87 -24.41
CA LEU A 603 2.29 -11.25 -24.06
C LEU A 603 2.51 -12.76 -23.87
N PRO A 604 1.64 -13.52 -23.17
CA PRO A 604 1.80 -14.97 -23.06
C PRO A 604 1.82 -15.68 -24.43
N ASN A 605 1.10 -15.16 -25.43
CA ASN A 605 1.14 -15.68 -26.79
C ASN A 605 2.42 -15.32 -27.54
N VAL A 606 3.06 -14.19 -27.21
CA VAL A 606 4.39 -13.81 -27.72
C VAL A 606 5.45 -14.76 -27.17
N PHE A 607 5.47 -15.00 -25.86
CA PHE A 607 6.38 -15.93 -25.18
C PHE A 607 6.21 -17.37 -25.69
N ARG A 608 4.97 -17.89 -25.64
CA ARG A 608 4.58 -19.21 -26.16
C ARG A 608 5.07 -19.44 -27.58
N LYS A 609 4.90 -18.46 -28.48
CA LYS A 609 5.33 -18.58 -29.88
C LYS A 609 6.85 -18.62 -30.02
N ALA A 610 7.57 -17.75 -29.32
CA ALA A 610 9.01 -17.59 -29.47
C ALA A 610 9.81 -18.74 -28.84
N TRP A 611 9.40 -19.21 -27.65
CA TRP A 611 10.15 -20.18 -26.86
C TRP A 611 9.28 -21.03 -25.91
N GLY A 612 8.21 -20.47 -25.34
CA GLY A 612 7.43 -21.12 -24.28
C GLY A 612 6.77 -22.46 -24.65
N TYR A 613 6.42 -22.66 -25.93
CA TYR A 613 5.90 -23.94 -26.43
C TYR A 613 6.82 -25.13 -26.15
N ILE A 614 8.14 -24.90 -25.98
CA ILE A 614 9.11 -25.97 -25.70
C ILE A 614 8.87 -26.58 -24.31
N TYR A 615 8.50 -25.75 -23.34
CA TYR A 615 8.12 -26.19 -22.00
C TYR A 615 6.70 -26.77 -22.01
N GLU A 616 5.73 -26.07 -22.64
CA GLU A 616 4.32 -26.51 -22.73
C GLU A 616 4.16 -27.88 -23.44
N ASP A 617 4.83 -28.09 -24.58
CA ASP A 617 4.83 -29.35 -25.33
C ASP A 617 5.72 -30.45 -24.66
N ASN A 618 6.27 -30.19 -23.47
CA ASN A 618 7.16 -31.09 -22.70
C ASN A 618 8.40 -31.57 -23.47
N ILE A 619 9.00 -30.70 -24.29
CA ILE A 619 10.13 -31.02 -25.18
C ILE A 619 11.46 -31.02 -24.41
N ALA A 620 11.72 -29.94 -23.65
CA ALA A 620 12.94 -29.73 -22.87
C ALA A 620 12.71 -28.57 -21.88
N PRO A 621 13.55 -28.39 -20.84
CA PRO A 621 13.40 -27.30 -19.90
C PRO A 621 13.72 -25.94 -20.54
N ILE A 622 13.03 -24.91 -20.07
CA ILE A 622 13.31 -23.51 -20.37
C ILE A 622 14.03 -22.86 -19.17
N TYR A 623 15.03 -22.07 -19.50
CA TYR A 623 15.80 -21.24 -18.59
C TYR A 623 15.89 -19.82 -19.17
N VAL A 624 15.19 -18.83 -18.63
CA VAL A 624 15.33 -17.44 -19.15
C VAL A 624 16.68 -16.88 -18.67
N GLY A 625 17.70 -16.98 -19.53
CA GLY A 625 19.08 -16.63 -19.19
C GLY A 625 19.30 -15.15 -18.91
N GLU A 626 18.53 -14.28 -19.57
CA GLU A 626 18.47 -12.86 -19.25
C GLU A 626 17.07 -12.29 -19.46
N PHE A 627 16.68 -11.49 -18.48
CA PHE A 627 15.56 -10.56 -18.54
C PHE A 627 15.80 -9.46 -17.50
N GLY A 628 15.47 -8.22 -17.83
CA GLY A 628 15.84 -7.09 -16.98
C GLY A 628 15.18 -5.78 -17.36
N THR A 629 15.03 -4.89 -16.38
CA THR A 629 14.35 -3.60 -16.59
C THR A 629 14.77 -2.55 -15.56
N LYS A 630 14.71 -1.27 -15.94
CA LYS A 630 14.77 -0.13 -15.02
C LYS A 630 13.43 0.23 -14.38
N LEU A 631 12.33 -0.34 -14.88
CA LEU A 631 10.95 0.09 -14.58
C LEU A 631 10.76 1.59 -14.91
N SER A 632 11.31 2.02 -16.05
CA SER A 632 11.28 3.42 -16.49
C SER A 632 10.15 3.74 -17.46
N ASP A 633 9.59 2.72 -18.12
CA ASP A 633 8.36 2.81 -18.91
C ASP A 633 7.23 2.07 -18.17
N PRO A 634 6.03 2.64 -18.00
CA PRO A 634 4.89 1.95 -17.41
C PRO A 634 4.51 0.61 -18.07
N LYS A 635 4.91 0.38 -19.32
CA LYS A 635 4.75 -0.93 -20.00
C LYS A 635 5.70 -2.00 -19.46
N ASP A 636 6.82 -1.60 -18.87
CA ASP A 636 7.80 -2.54 -18.30
C ASP A 636 7.19 -3.32 -17.13
N ALA A 637 6.36 -2.70 -16.29
CA ALA A 637 5.69 -3.37 -15.18
C ALA A 637 4.75 -4.48 -15.67
N VAL A 638 3.91 -4.17 -16.67
CA VAL A 638 2.99 -5.14 -17.32
C VAL A 638 3.74 -6.28 -17.99
N TRP A 639 4.91 -6.00 -18.59
CA TRP A 639 5.78 -7.05 -19.14
C TRP A 639 6.39 -7.92 -18.04
N PHE A 640 6.85 -7.32 -16.94
CA PHE A 640 7.53 -8.02 -15.86
C PHE A 640 6.55 -8.98 -15.18
N GLU A 641 5.34 -8.48 -14.84
CA GLU A 641 4.21 -9.27 -14.33
C GLU A 641 3.87 -10.45 -15.24
N ALA A 642 3.61 -10.19 -16.54
CA ALA A 642 3.26 -11.25 -17.49
C ALA A 642 4.37 -12.28 -17.71
N LEU A 643 5.65 -11.87 -17.69
CA LEU A 643 6.77 -12.79 -17.81
C LEU A 643 6.94 -13.62 -16.54
N THR A 644 6.82 -13.03 -15.34
CA THR A 644 6.97 -13.76 -14.08
C THR A 644 5.82 -14.73 -13.86
N SER A 645 4.58 -14.33 -14.17
CA SER A 645 3.40 -15.21 -14.19
C SER A 645 3.63 -16.44 -15.09
N TYR A 646 4.10 -16.21 -16.33
CA TYR A 646 4.42 -17.27 -17.28
C TYR A 646 5.55 -18.21 -16.80
N LEU A 647 6.54 -17.68 -16.06
CA LEU A 647 7.60 -18.49 -15.46
C LEU A 647 7.09 -19.35 -14.29
N SER A 648 6.16 -18.84 -13.47
CA SER A 648 5.44 -19.61 -12.43
C SER A 648 4.40 -20.61 -12.96
N GLY A 649 4.31 -20.77 -14.27
CA GLY A 649 3.42 -21.75 -14.88
C GLY A 649 1.97 -21.29 -15.09
N ASP A 650 1.64 -20.01 -14.91
CA ASP A 650 0.38 -19.41 -15.35
C ASP A 650 0.55 -18.95 -16.81
N PHE A 651 0.16 -19.80 -17.77
CA PHE A 651 0.53 -19.63 -19.16
C PHE A 651 -0.42 -18.74 -19.97
N ASP A 652 -1.50 -18.24 -19.37
CA ASP A 652 -2.39 -17.24 -19.98
C ASP A 652 -2.56 -15.97 -19.12
N ASN A 653 -1.86 -15.88 -17.99
CA ASN A 653 -1.88 -14.78 -17.02
C ASN A 653 -3.29 -14.54 -16.45
N ASN A 654 -3.97 -15.62 -16.04
CA ASN A 654 -5.31 -15.59 -15.45
C ASN A 654 -5.33 -15.70 -13.91
N GLY A 655 -4.18 -15.94 -13.28
CA GLY A 655 -4.04 -16.15 -11.83
C GLY A 655 -4.17 -17.61 -11.38
N THR A 656 -4.14 -18.58 -12.29
CA THR A 656 -4.12 -20.02 -11.99
C THR A 656 -2.92 -20.70 -12.64
N VAL A 657 -2.32 -21.63 -11.91
CA VAL A 657 -1.12 -22.35 -12.36
C VAL A 657 -1.52 -23.52 -13.26
N ASP A 658 -1.06 -23.52 -14.51
CA ASP A 658 -1.35 -24.53 -15.54
C ASP A 658 -0.42 -25.76 -15.46
N ILE A 659 0.73 -25.64 -14.79
CA ILE A 659 1.68 -26.76 -14.65
C ILE A 659 1.18 -27.83 -13.70
N ALA A 660 1.58 -29.08 -13.94
CA ALA A 660 1.08 -30.22 -13.20
C ALA A 660 1.64 -30.28 -11.77
N ALA A 661 0.81 -30.66 -10.80
CA ALA A 661 1.27 -30.83 -9.41
C ALA A 661 2.52 -31.74 -9.32
N GLY A 662 3.60 -31.23 -8.72
CA GLY A 662 4.89 -31.91 -8.62
C GLY A 662 5.90 -31.60 -9.73
N THR A 663 5.61 -30.63 -10.61
CA THR A 663 6.64 -29.94 -11.42
C THR A 663 7.05 -28.62 -10.76
N GLU A 664 8.28 -28.18 -11.01
CA GLU A 664 8.78 -26.85 -10.65
C GLU A 664 8.63 -25.87 -11.82
N ASP A 665 8.54 -24.60 -11.44
CA ASP A 665 8.54 -23.41 -12.30
C ASP A 665 9.68 -23.40 -13.33
N MET A 666 9.52 -22.57 -14.37
CA MET A 666 10.58 -22.34 -15.34
C MET A 666 11.80 -21.70 -14.67
N SER A 667 12.99 -22.12 -15.11
CA SER A 667 14.25 -21.61 -14.57
C SER A 667 14.59 -20.22 -15.14
N TRP A 668 15.39 -19.42 -14.44
CA TRP A 668 15.74 -18.05 -14.86
C TRP A 668 16.98 -17.47 -14.18
N THR A 669 17.61 -16.47 -14.81
CA THR A 669 18.52 -15.51 -14.16
C THR A 669 18.24 -14.07 -14.54
N PHE A 670 18.05 -13.21 -13.55
CA PHE A 670 17.76 -11.79 -13.79
C PHE A 670 19.00 -11.02 -14.29
N TRP A 671 18.81 -10.08 -15.20
CA TRP A 671 19.81 -9.12 -15.68
C TRP A 671 19.63 -7.74 -15.03
N SER A 672 20.39 -7.39 -14.00
CA SER A 672 21.54 -8.10 -13.42
C SER A 672 21.69 -7.79 -11.92
N TRP A 673 22.67 -8.39 -11.25
CA TRP A 673 23.08 -7.98 -9.90
C TRP A 673 23.58 -6.54 -9.91
N ASN A 674 24.34 -6.20 -10.94
CA ASN A 674 25.15 -5.00 -11.02
C ASN A 674 24.32 -3.74 -11.31
N PRO A 675 24.53 -2.63 -10.60
CA PRO A 675 23.84 -1.37 -10.89
C PRO A 675 24.25 -0.76 -12.23
N ASN A 676 25.45 -1.05 -12.73
CA ASN A 676 26.06 -0.37 -13.88
C ASN A 676 25.59 -0.89 -15.26
N SER A 677 24.53 -1.70 -15.34
CA SER A 677 23.84 -1.97 -16.61
C SER A 677 23.19 -0.70 -17.15
N GLY A 678 23.49 -0.36 -18.42
CA GLY A 678 23.19 0.95 -19.00
C GLY A 678 21.70 1.20 -19.28
N ASP A 679 20.93 0.15 -19.50
CA ASP A 679 19.52 0.12 -19.92
C ASP A 679 18.63 -0.55 -18.87
N THR A 680 19.08 -1.61 -18.20
CA THR A 680 18.32 -2.28 -17.13
C THR A 680 18.69 -1.87 -15.71
N GLY A 681 19.91 -1.39 -15.47
CA GLY A 681 20.46 -1.26 -14.10
C GLY A 681 20.50 -2.60 -13.35
N GLY A 682 20.56 -2.56 -12.03
CA GLY A 682 20.77 -3.76 -11.20
C GLY A 682 19.70 -4.04 -10.15
N ILE A 683 19.85 -5.20 -9.50
CA ILE A 683 19.30 -5.52 -8.17
C ILE A 683 20.00 -4.65 -7.12
N LEU A 684 21.31 -4.47 -7.20
CA LEU A 684 21.97 -3.41 -6.43
C LEU A 684 21.65 -2.03 -7.02
N ALA A 685 21.58 -1.03 -6.15
CA ALA A 685 21.64 0.39 -6.50
C ALA A 685 23.09 0.84 -6.73
N ASP A 686 23.28 2.07 -7.24
CA ASP A 686 24.58 2.65 -7.63
C ASP A 686 25.66 2.67 -6.52
N ASP A 687 25.25 2.50 -5.26
CA ASP A 687 26.16 2.37 -4.11
C ASP A 687 26.81 0.97 -3.97
N TRP A 688 26.42 0.02 -4.84
CA TRP A 688 26.82 -1.39 -4.82
C TRP A 688 26.53 -2.08 -3.48
N LYS A 689 25.48 -1.65 -2.76
CA LYS A 689 25.11 -2.22 -1.46
C LYS A 689 23.61 -2.28 -1.21
N THR A 690 22.86 -1.23 -1.53
CA THR A 690 21.43 -1.16 -1.29
C THR A 690 20.69 -2.01 -2.32
N ILE A 691 19.82 -2.92 -1.86
CA ILE A 691 18.95 -3.71 -2.74
C ILE A 691 17.80 -2.83 -3.25
N ASN A 692 17.57 -2.88 -4.55
CA ASN A 692 16.43 -2.30 -5.24
C ASN A 692 15.20 -3.19 -5.05
N GLN A 693 14.55 -3.01 -3.89
CA GLN A 693 13.38 -3.78 -3.49
C GLN A 693 12.31 -3.81 -4.60
N ASN A 694 12.02 -2.68 -5.27
CA ASN A 694 11.06 -2.61 -6.39
C ASN A 694 11.28 -3.61 -7.53
N LYS A 695 12.47 -4.20 -7.67
CA LYS A 695 12.76 -5.29 -8.62
C LYS A 695 12.62 -6.66 -7.98
N MET A 696 13.17 -6.86 -6.78
CA MET A 696 12.98 -8.11 -6.01
C MET A 696 11.50 -8.46 -5.92
N ALA A 697 10.65 -7.44 -5.73
CA ALA A 697 9.20 -7.44 -5.88
C ALA A 697 8.63 -8.53 -6.83
N TYR A 698 9.12 -8.55 -8.07
CA TYR A 698 8.62 -9.40 -9.15
C TYR A 698 9.41 -10.71 -9.30
N LEU A 699 10.61 -10.79 -8.74
CA LEU A 699 11.50 -11.95 -8.85
C LEU A 699 11.27 -12.96 -7.75
N THR A 700 11.09 -12.46 -6.53
CA THR A 700 10.97 -13.31 -5.36
C THR A 700 9.63 -14.07 -5.31
N PRO A 701 8.54 -13.76 -6.06
CA PRO A 701 7.43 -14.70 -6.30
C PRO A 701 7.84 -16.02 -6.95
N ILE A 702 8.83 -15.94 -7.85
CA ILE A 702 9.30 -17.02 -8.73
C ILE A 702 10.68 -17.52 -8.32
N GLU A 703 11.17 -17.17 -7.13
CA GLU A 703 12.42 -17.69 -6.61
C GLU A 703 12.28 -19.16 -6.25
N PHE A 704 13.34 -19.94 -6.46
CA PHE A 704 13.31 -21.38 -6.30
C PHE A 704 13.02 -21.70 -4.87
N THR A 705 11.83 -22.20 -4.74
CA THR A 705 11.27 -22.45 -3.45
C THR A 705 12.10 -23.53 -2.74
N GLY A 706 12.69 -24.51 -3.42
CA GLY A 706 13.53 -25.53 -2.80
C GLY A 706 14.96 -25.09 -2.45
N GLY A 707 15.21 -23.82 -2.12
CA GLY A 707 16.54 -23.39 -1.68
C GLY A 707 16.71 -21.89 -1.44
N SER A 708 16.66 -21.50 -0.16
CA SER A 708 16.90 -20.16 0.43
C SER A 708 15.65 -19.34 0.81
N GLY A 709 15.01 -19.74 1.91
CA GLY A 709 14.58 -18.84 2.99
C GLY A 709 13.38 -17.91 2.82
N THR A 710 13.19 -17.26 1.67
CA THR A 710 12.14 -16.24 1.46
C THR A 710 11.77 -16.05 -0.01
N SER A 711 10.48 -16.06 -0.33
CA SER A 711 9.92 -15.43 -1.55
C SER A 711 9.54 -13.94 -1.28
N VAL A 712 8.91 -13.18 -2.20
CA VAL A 712 8.28 -11.85 -1.92
C VAL A 712 7.07 -11.67 -2.84
N ALA A 713 6.07 -10.87 -2.45
CA ALA A 713 5.00 -10.43 -3.36
C ALA A 713 5.14 -8.95 -3.81
N SER A 714 4.73 -8.68 -5.06
CA SER A 714 4.89 -7.43 -5.82
C SER A 714 3.60 -6.59 -5.91
N PHE A 715 3.57 -5.36 -5.38
CA PHE A 715 2.39 -4.50 -5.45
C PHE A 715 2.65 -3.22 -6.26
N VAL A 716 2.02 -3.08 -7.43
CA VAL A 716 2.20 -1.94 -8.33
C VAL A 716 1.25 -0.81 -7.99
N VAL A 717 1.79 0.28 -7.45
CA VAL A 717 1.06 1.52 -7.15
C VAL A 717 1.03 2.42 -8.38
N THR A 718 -0.15 2.68 -8.95
CA THR A 718 -0.33 3.38 -10.23
C THR A 718 -1.14 4.68 -10.08
N LEU A 719 -0.70 5.73 -10.75
CA LEU A 719 -1.46 6.96 -11.00
C LEU A 719 -2.16 6.93 -12.35
N ALA A 720 -3.46 7.23 -12.37
CA ALA A 720 -4.30 7.25 -13.57
C ALA A 720 -3.90 8.32 -14.60
N ALA A 721 -3.11 9.33 -14.20
CA ALA A 721 -2.52 10.34 -15.07
C ALA A 721 -1.27 10.95 -14.40
N PRO A 722 -0.27 11.43 -15.18
CA PRO A 722 0.90 12.09 -14.63
C PRO A 722 0.54 13.42 -13.94
N SER A 723 1.08 13.63 -12.73
CA SER A 723 0.90 14.88 -11.98
C SER A 723 2.01 15.89 -12.30
N SER A 724 1.67 17.19 -12.37
CA SER A 724 2.66 18.27 -12.43
C SER A 724 3.29 18.61 -11.06
N GLN A 725 2.78 18.00 -9.99
CA GLN A 725 3.21 18.15 -8.60
C GLN A 725 3.71 16.81 -8.05
N LYS A 726 4.53 16.84 -7.00
CA LYS A 726 4.94 15.63 -6.27
C LYS A 726 3.71 14.95 -5.65
N VAL A 727 3.57 13.63 -5.82
CA VAL A 727 2.55 12.82 -5.15
C VAL A 727 3.20 11.92 -4.10
N THR A 728 2.55 11.70 -2.96
CA THR A 728 3.01 10.73 -1.95
C THR A 728 1.85 9.92 -1.38
N VAL A 729 2.09 8.67 -1.02
CA VAL A 729 1.13 7.81 -0.31
C VAL A 729 1.90 6.92 0.69
N GLN A 730 1.35 6.70 1.88
CA GLN A 730 1.91 5.74 2.83
C GLN A 730 1.35 4.35 2.58
N TYR A 731 2.08 3.32 3.01
CA TYR A 731 1.61 1.95 2.96
C TYR A 731 1.97 1.16 4.22
N ALA A 732 1.20 0.13 4.52
CA ALA A 732 1.54 -0.89 5.50
C ALA A 732 0.90 -2.23 5.10
N THR A 733 1.59 -3.34 5.37
CA THR A 733 1.00 -4.67 5.29
C THR A 733 0.06 -4.96 6.46
N SER A 734 -1.01 -5.69 6.19
CA SER A 734 -1.95 -6.29 7.13
C SER A 734 -2.09 -7.77 6.80
N ASN A 735 -2.13 -8.62 7.82
CA ASN A 735 -2.33 -10.06 7.68
C ASN A 735 -3.69 -10.35 7.03
N GLY A 736 -3.77 -11.46 6.29
CA GLY A 736 -5.01 -12.02 5.74
C GLY A 736 -5.20 -13.44 6.29
N THR A 737 -5.14 -14.46 5.44
CA THR A 737 -4.86 -15.84 5.90
C THR A 737 -3.39 -16.01 6.28
N ALA A 738 -2.47 -15.34 5.58
CA ALA A 738 -1.05 -15.27 5.89
C ALA A 738 -0.72 -14.29 7.02
N THR A 739 0.31 -14.62 7.80
CA THR A 739 0.77 -13.95 9.01
C THR A 739 2.17 -13.34 8.89
N ALA A 740 2.24 -12.02 9.10
CA ALA A 740 3.52 -11.33 9.24
C ALA A 740 4.34 -11.87 10.42
N GLY A 741 5.51 -12.41 10.12
CA GLY A 741 6.45 -13.01 11.05
C GLY A 741 6.67 -14.50 10.79
N LEU A 742 5.68 -15.20 10.24
CA LEU A 742 5.73 -16.62 9.91
C LEU A 742 5.83 -16.83 8.41
N ASP A 743 4.88 -16.28 7.66
CA ASP A 743 4.65 -16.60 6.25
C ASP A 743 5.04 -15.41 5.36
N TYR A 744 5.12 -14.21 5.93
CA TYR A 744 5.78 -13.05 5.31
C TYR A 744 6.41 -12.07 6.32
N LEU A 745 7.13 -11.05 5.86
CA LEU A 745 7.74 -9.99 6.67
C LEU A 745 6.91 -8.70 6.52
N SER A 746 6.40 -8.18 7.64
CA SER A 746 5.65 -6.92 7.64
C SER A 746 6.52 -5.77 7.12
N VAL A 747 5.96 -4.97 6.21
CA VAL A 747 6.59 -3.76 5.68
C VAL A 747 5.67 -2.56 5.82
N THR A 748 6.26 -1.38 5.98
CA THR A 748 5.56 -0.10 5.94
C THR A 748 6.50 0.98 5.41
N GLY A 749 5.95 1.99 4.74
CA GLY A 749 6.75 3.04 4.15
C GLY A 749 5.94 4.16 3.51
N THR A 750 6.62 4.97 2.69
CA THR A 750 5.99 6.04 1.89
C THR A 750 6.46 5.97 0.46
N VAL A 751 5.54 5.66 -0.44
CA VAL A 751 5.71 5.78 -1.89
C VAL A 751 5.68 7.27 -2.27
N THR A 752 6.57 7.68 -3.17
CA THR A 752 6.73 9.07 -3.62
C THR A 752 6.91 9.10 -5.13
N PHE A 753 5.99 9.75 -5.84
CA PHE A 753 6.09 10.00 -7.28
C PHE A 753 6.68 11.40 -7.51
N ALA A 754 7.67 11.49 -8.39
CA ALA A 754 8.14 12.77 -8.92
C ALA A 754 7.09 13.37 -9.90
N PRO A 755 7.12 14.70 -10.16
CA PRO A 755 6.31 15.29 -11.23
C PRO A 755 6.53 14.57 -12.57
N GLY A 756 5.45 14.11 -13.19
CA GLY A 756 5.44 13.33 -14.43
C GLY A 756 5.50 11.80 -14.26
N GLU A 757 5.81 11.29 -13.06
CA GLU A 757 5.90 9.85 -12.78
C GLU A 757 4.52 9.25 -12.48
N THR A 758 4.25 8.03 -12.97
CA THR A 758 2.93 7.38 -12.83
C THR A 758 2.92 6.00 -12.17
N GLN A 759 4.06 5.36 -11.90
CA GLN A 759 4.10 4.05 -11.24
C GLN A 759 5.22 3.96 -10.19
N LYS A 760 4.97 3.16 -9.15
CA LYS A 760 5.91 2.75 -8.08
C LYS A 760 5.54 1.35 -7.58
N ILE A 761 6.43 0.67 -6.88
CA ILE A 761 6.18 -0.68 -6.34
C ILE A 761 6.38 -0.70 -4.81
N ILE A 762 5.65 -1.61 -4.16
CA ILE A 762 5.81 -2.03 -2.76
C ILE A 762 6.11 -3.53 -2.75
N THR A 763 6.96 -3.98 -1.83
CA THR A 763 7.47 -5.36 -1.77
C THR A 763 7.29 -5.97 -0.40
N VAL A 764 6.84 -7.23 -0.35
CA VAL A 764 6.55 -7.89 0.92
C VAL A 764 7.19 -9.28 0.91
N PRO A 765 8.33 -9.50 1.60
CA PRO A 765 9.00 -10.80 1.61
C PRO A 765 8.14 -11.88 2.24
N VAL A 766 7.85 -12.94 1.51
CA VAL A 766 7.23 -14.20 1.94
C VAL A 766 8.31 -15.13 2.49
N LYS A 767 7.97 -16.10 3.32
CA LYS A 767 8.93 -16.93 4.08
C LYS A 767 8.81 -18.40 3.74
N SER A 768 9.90 -19.14 3.99
CA SER A 768 10.00 -20.58 3.76
C SER A 768 9.54 -21.42 4.95
N ASP A 769 8.82 -22.52 4.70
CA ASP A 769 8.83 -23.66 5.62
C ASP A 769 8.92 -25.06 4.93
N SER A 770 8.33 -26.09 5.51
CA SER A 770 8.41 -27.50 5.08
C SER A 770 7.06 -28.22 5.03
N LEU A 771 5.98 -27.51 5.38
CA LEU A 771 4.63 -28.02 5.41
C LEU A 771 4.00 -27.94 4.01
N ALA A 772 2.90 -28.66 3.83
CA ALA A 772 2.07 -28.53 2.64
C ALA A 772 0.78 -27.84 3.10
N GLU A 773 0.67 -26.56 2.80
CA GLU A 773 -0.40 -25.69 3.29
C GLU A 773 -1.48 -25.46 2.22
N SER A 774 -2.28 -24.41 2.37
CA SER A 774 -3.21 -23.93 1.34
C SER A 774 -2.79 -22.53 0.93
N SER A 775 -3.12 -22.09 -0.28
CA SER A 775 -2.74 -20.74 -0.72
C SER A 775 -3.25 -19.68 0.27
N GLU A 776 -2.32 -19.00 0.95
CA GLU A 776 -2.62 -17.98 1.93
C GLU A 776 -2.68 -16.57 1.31
N THR A 777 -3.02 -15.55 2.08
CA THR A 777 -3.17 -14.18 1.60
C THR A 777 -2.82 -13.12 2.63
N PHE A 778 -2.35 -11.96 2.20
CA PHE A 778 -2.20 -10.76 3.03
C PHE A 778 -2.61 -9.51 2.23
N THR A 779 -2.50 -8.32 2.79
CA THR A 779 -2.92 -7.08 2.12
C THR A 779 -1.93 -5.95 2.35
N VAL A 780 -1.58 -5.21 1.30
CA VAL A 780 -0.90 -3.92 1.38
C VAL A 780 -1.93 -2.80 1.32
N MET A 781 -2.09 -2.09 2.44
CA MET A 781 -3.02 -0.97 2.59
C MET A 781 -2.33 0.36 2.27
N LEU A 782 -2.81 1.08 1.26
CA LEU A 782 -2.44 2.47 1.00
C LEU A 782 -3.20 3.43 1.91
N SER A 783 -2.52 4.47 2.39
CA SER A 783 -3.11 5.49 3.27
C SER A 783 -2.47 6.86 3.09
N ASN A 784 -3.14 7.91 3.59
CA ASN A 784 -2.63 9.29 3.62
C ASN A 784 -2.10 9.81 2.26
N PRO A 785 -2.86 9.68 1.15
CA PRO A 785 -2.43 10.21 -0.15
C PRO A 785 -2.36 11.74 -0.12
N SER A 786 -1.35 12.29 -0.81
CA SER A 786 -1.16 13.73 -1.01
C SER A 786 -0.84 13.98 -2.47
N GLY A 787 -1.61 14.85 -3.13
CA GLY A 787 -1.50 15.13 -4.57
C GLY A 787 -2.23 14.13 -5.48
N ALA A 788 -2.89 13.12 -4.92
CA ALA A 788 -3.69 12.12 -5.63
C ALA A 788 -4.91 11.69 -4.76
N THR A 789 -5.88 11.01 -5.37
CA THR A 789 -7.03 10.42 -4.66
C THR A 789 -6.98 8.90 -4.78
N LEU A 790 -7.09 8.17 -3.66
CA LEU A 790 -7.16 6.70 -3.70
C LEU A 790 -8.45 6.26 -4.41
N THR A 791 -8.28 5.58 -5.55
CA THR A 791 -9.33 4.88 -6.30
C THR A 791 -9.31 3.38 -6.00
N ASP A 792 -8.14 2.85 -5.66
CA ASP A 792 -7.98 1.59 -4.93
C ASP A 792 -6.98 1.81 -3.79
N ALA A 793 -7.19 1.14 -2.67
CA ALA A 793 -6.41 1.32 -1.44
C ALA A 793 -5.92 0.02 -0.81
N ALA A 794 -6.25 -1.14 -1.38
CA ALA A 794 -5.91 -2.45 -0.82
C ALA A 794 -5.45 -3.37 -1.95
N GLY A 795 -4.16 -3.72 -1.98
CA GLY A 795 -3.65 -4.78 -2.85
C GLY A 795 -3.55 -6.07 -2.06
N MET A 796 -4.14 -7.16 -2.54
CA MET A 796 -4.09 -8.48 -1.94
C MET A 796 -2.86 -9.25 -2.42
N GLY A 797 -2.00 -9.67 -1.48
CA GLY A 797 -0.94 -10.64 -1.75
C GLY A 797 -1.46 -12.05 -1.54
N THR A 798 -1.05 -13.00 -2.38
CA THR A 798 -1.39 -14.42 -2.26
C THR A 798 -0.12 -15.26 -2.14
N ILE A 799 0.04 -16.00 -1.06
CA ILE A 799 1.13 -16.96 -0.88
C ILE A 799 0.64 -18.31 -1.45
N LEU A 800 1.44 -18.99 -2.26
CA LEU A 800 1.09 -20.28 -2.86
C LEU A 800 1.94 -21.41 -2.25
N ASP A 801 1.30 -22.42 -1.65
CA ASP A 801 1.98 -23.63 -1.17
C ASP A 801 2.60 -24.45 -2.31
N ARG A 802 3.68 -25.20 -2.02
CA ARG A 802 4.23 -26.20 -2.93
C ARG A 802 3.78 -27.63 -2.56
N PRO A 803 3.14 -28.38 -3.48
CA PRO A 803 2.86 -29.80 -3.28
C PRO A 803 4.12 -30.62 -2.98
N VAL A 804 4.20 -31.21 -1.78
CA VAL A 804 5.31 -32.09 -1.38
C VAL A 804 5.36 -33.32 -2.30
N GLY A 805 6.46 -33.45 -3.05
CA GLY A 805 6.68 -34.55 -3.98
C GLY A 805 6.71 -35.91 -3.28
N THR A 806 5.68 -36.74 -3.52
CA THR A 806 5.63 -38.13 -3.07
C THR A 806 5.87 -39.10 -4.22
N THR A 807 6.88 -39.96 -4.06
CA THR A 807 7.29 -40.91 -5.09
C THR A 807 6.39 -42.15 -5.16
N THR A 808 5.78 -42.37 -6.32
CA THR A 808 5.32 -43.68 -6.87
C THR A 808 4.55 -44.65 -5.96
N GLY A 809 3.22 -44.76 -6.14
CA GLY A 809 2.38 -45.74 -5.41
C GLY A 809 1.24 -46.44 -6.18
N GLY A 810 0.70 -45.86 -7.27
CA GLY A 810 -0.25 -46.51 -8.19
C GLY A 810 -1.71 -46.68 -7.71
N GLY A 811 -2.68 -46.67 -8.64
CA GLY A 811 -4.02 -47.24 -8.36
C GLY A 811 -5.29 -46.52 -8.83
N THR A 812 -5.47 -46.35 -10.15
CA THR A 812 -6.77 -46.39 -10.87
C THR A 812 -7.89 -45.34 -10.69
N GLN A 813 -8.30 -44.82 -11.85
CA GLN A 813 -9.67 -44.47 -12.31
C GLN A 813 -10.31 -43.10 -11.97
N THR A 814 -10.27 -42.22 -12.97
CA THR A 814 -11.43 -41.44 -13.44
C THR A 814 -12.21 -42.23 -14.51
N PRO A 815 -13.41 -41.79 -14.97
CA PRO A 815 -14.54 -41.18 -14.27
C PRO A 815 -15.86 -41.98 -14.55
N PRO A 816 -17.06 -41.45 -14.25
CA PRO A 816 -17.82 -40.86 -15.37
C PRO A 816 -18.66 -39.61 -15.03
N SER A 817 -18.90 -38.81 -16.07
CA SER A 817 -19.83 -37.68 -16.15
C SER A 817 -21.31 -38.12 -16.27
N ASP A 818 -22.25 -37.28 -15.83
CA ASP A 818 -23.49 -37.03 -16.60
C ASP A 818 -24.09 -35.62 -16.28
N PRO A 819 -24.75 -34.92 -17.22
CA PRO A 819 -25.17 -33.52 -17.05
C PRO A 819 -26.69 -33.30 -16.88
N ALA A 820 -27.10 -32.38 -15.99
CA ALA A 820 -28.45 -31.77 -16.01
C ALA A 820 -28.51 -30.40 -15.29
N ASP A 821 -28.93 -29.38 -16.04
CA ASP A 821 -29.44 -28.05 -15.64
C ASP A 821 -30.78 -28.20 -14.83
N PRO A 822 -31.31 -27.25 -13.98
CA PRO A 822 -30.94 -25.82 -13.79
C PRO A 822 -30.96 -25.22 -12.34
N GLY A 823 -30.37 -24.03 -12.19
CA GLY A 823 -30.77 -22.91 -11.29
C GLY A 823 -31.14 -23.11 -9.80
N MET A 824 -30.22 -22.70 -8.89
CA MET A 824 -30.34 -22.34 -7.44
C MET A 824 -31.60 -22.73 -6.63
N PRO A 825 -31.39 -23.34 -5.44
CA PRO A 825 -31.40 -22.52 -4.20
C PRO A 825 -30.31 -22.88 -3.17
N MET A 826 -30.23 -22.08 -2.08
CA MET A 826 -29.37 -22.31 -0.90
C MET A 826 -29.61 -23.70 -0.26
N PRO A 827 -28.58 -24.37 0.30
CA PRO A 827 -28.78 -25.63 1.02
C PRO A 827 -29.48 -25.45 2.38
N ASP A 828 -30.48 -26.29 2.65
CA ASP A 828 -30.98 -26.58 4.00
C ASP A 828 -29.96 -27.50 4.75
N PRO A 829 -29.96 -27.53 6.10
CA PRO A 829 -28.89 -28.15 6.89
C PRO A 829 -28.85 -29.70 6.78
N PRO A 830 -27.66 -30.33 6.94
CA PRO A 830 -27.46 -31.75 6.70
C PRO A 830 -28.05 -32.65 7.80
N ALA A 831 -28.75 -33.71 7.39
CA ALA A 831 -29.50 -34.58 8.28
C ALA A 831 -28.74 -35.86 8.71
N SER A 832 -27.62 -35.72 9.44
CA SER A 832 -27.11 -36.78 10.34
C SER A 832 -26.00 -36.31 11.30
N GLY A 833 -26.34 -35.38 12.18
CA GLY A 833 -25.53 -35.02 13.35
C GLY A 833 -26.47 -34.42 14.40
N GLN A 834 -26.37 -34.84 15.66
CA GLN A 834 -27.25 -34.34 16.74
C GLN A 834 -26.90 -32.89 17.13
N TYR A 835 -25.77 -32.39 16.63
CA TYR A 835 -25.14 -31.13 16.99
C TYR A 835 -24.84 -30.30 15.75
N THR A 836 -24.95 -28.99 15.87
CA THR A 836 -24.72 -28.05 14.78
C THR A 836 -23.23 -27.71 14.72
N ASP A 837 -22.63 -27.75 13.53
CA ASP A 837 -21.28 -27.25 13.31
C ASP A 837 -21.20 -25.73 13.47
N ILE A 838 -20.03 -25.21 13.81
CA ILE A 838 -19.83 -23.79 14.12
C ILE A 838 -20.13 -22.82 12.96
N MET A 839 -20.04 -23.28 11.70
CA MET A 839 -20.31 -22.45 10.51
C MET A 839 -21.81 -22.33 10.27
N SER A 840 -22.54 -23.45 10.36
CA SER A 840 -24.00 -23.46 10.37
C SER A 840 -24.58 -22.71 11.58
N PHE A 841 -23.94 -22.84 12.76
CA PHE A 841 -24.34 -22.15 13.98
C PHE A 841 -24.15 -20.63 13.89
N GLY A 842 -22.98 -20.18 13.39
CA GLY A 842 -22.64 -18.75 13.26
C GLY A 842 -23.54 -17.97 12.28
N MET A 843 -24.18 -18.66 11.33
CA MET A 843 -25.09 -18.02 10.36
C MET A 843 -26.47 -17.65 10.94
N PHE A 844 -26.88 -18.18 12.09
CA PHE A 844 -28.23 -17.92 12.64
C PHE A 844 -28.51 -16.46 13.04
N HIS A 845 -27.47 -15.65 13.27
CA HIS A 845 -27.62 -14.26 13.74
C HIS A 845 -26.79 -13.23 12.95
N GLY A 846 -26.42 -13.53 11.70
CA GLY A 846 -25.83 -12.54 10.79
C GLY A 846 -24.35 -12.21 11.05
N SER A 847 -23.58 -13.14 11.61
CA SER A 847 -22.12 -13.02 11.66
C SER A 847 -21.50 -13.41 10.31
N SER A 848 -20.70 -12.52 9.72
CA SER A 848 -20.11 -12.70 8.38
C SER A 848 -18.65 -13.21 8.41
N HIS A 849 -18.26 -13.91 9.48
CA HIS A 849 -16.92 -14.50 9.61
C HIS A 849 -16.99 -16.01 9.36
N THR A 850 -16.91 -16.39 8.08
CA THR A 850 -16.91 -17.77 7.60
C THR A 850 -15.71 -18.01 6.66
N GLY A 851 -14.49 -17.94 7.21
CA GLY A 851 -13.29 -18.53 6.58
C GLY A 851 -13.19 -20.01 6.97
N MET A 852 -12.86 -20.89 6.02
CA MET A 852 -12.99 -22.35 6.20
C MET A 852 -11.71 -23.05 6.69
N ASP A 853 -10.64 -22.31 6.91
CA ASP A 853 -9.27 -22.84 7.05
C ASP A 853 -9.01 -23.47 8.43
N ALA A 854 -9.98 -23.34 9.34
CA ALA A 854 -9.87 -23.63 10.77
C ALA A 854 -9.77 -25.13 11.15
N LEU A 855 -9.70 -26.08 10.21
CA LEU A 855 -9.84 -27.54 10.50
C LEU A 855 -8.69 -28.43 9.99
N ALA A 856 -7.62 -27.87 9.46
CA ALA A 856 -6.47 -28.65 8.99
C ALA A 856 -5.62 -29.25 10.15
N GLY A 857 -4.99 -30.40 9.90
CA GLY A 857 -4.14 -31.09 10.88
C GLY A 857 -4.84 -32.07 11.83
N GLY A 858 -6.03 -32.59 11.48
CA GLY A 858 -6.77 -33.57 12.29
C GLY A 858 -7.48 -32.99 13.52
N ARG A 859 -7.64 -31.66 13.55
CA ARG A 859 -8.31 -30.92 14.64
C ARG A 859 -9.82 -31.02 14.51
N THR A 860 -10.54 -31.20 15.62
CA THR A 860 -12.01 -31.40 15.61
C THR A 860 -12.74 -30.06 15.69
N ALA A 861 -13.73 -29.87 14.82
CA ALA A 861 -14.57 -28.67 14.81
C ALA A 861 -15.30 -28.50 16.15
N ILE A 862 -15.40 -27.27 16.64
CA ILE A 862 -16.33 -26.95 17.72
C ILE A 862 -17.76 -27.15 17.19
N THR A 863 -18.59 -27.84 17.97
CA THR A 863 -20.02 -28.04 17.69
C THR A 863 -20.83 -27.78 18.95
N THR A 864 -22.15 -27.80 18.86
CA THR A 864 -23.02 -27.73 20.06
C THR A 864 -22.93 -28.96 20.97
N GLU A 865 -22.12 -29.98 20.63
CA GLU A 865 -21.83 -31.16 21.46
C GLU A 865 -21.17 -30.83 22.80
N ALA A 866 -20.35 -29.77 22.83
CA ALA A 866 -19.74 -29.28 24.07
C ALA A 866 -20.79 -28.91 25.15
N LEU A 867 -22.00 -28.51 24.74
CA LEU A 867 -23.12 -28.28 25.66
C LEU A 867 -23.66 -29.57 26.27
N VAL A 868 -23.58 -30.71 25.56
CA VAL A 868 -24.01 -32.01 26.09
C VAL A 868 -23.01 -32.51 27.11
N ALA A 869 -21.70 -32.50 26.79
CA ALA A 869 -20.65 -32.83 27.76
C ALA A 869 -20.76 -31.97 29.05
N TYR A 870 -20.95 -30.66 28.88
CA TYR A 870 -21.17 -29.71 29.98
C TYR A 870 -22.44 -30.03 30.80
N ASN A 871 -23.57 -30.34 30.15
CA ASN A 871 -24.82 -30.65 30.84
C ASN A 871 -24.85 -32.04 31.48
N ASP A 872 -24.12 -33.03 30.96
CA ASP A 872 -23.96 -34.33 31.60
C ASP A 872 -23.13 -34.22 32.88
N GLN A 873 -22.08 -33.39 32.87
CA GLN A 873 -21.33 -33.06 34.08
C GLN A 873 -22.19 -32.31 35.12
N ARG A 874 -23.03 -31.36 34.69
CA ARG A 874 -24.03 -30.71 35.57
C ARG A 874 -24.99 -31.72 36.18
N LYS A 875 -25.53 -32.63 35.36
CA LYS A 875 -26.49 -33.66 35.79
C LYS A 875 -25.87 -34.66 36.77
N PHE A 876 -24.60 -35.04 36.58
CA PHE A 876 -23.83 -35.82 37.55
C PHE A 876 -23.73 -35.09 38.91
N ALA A 877 -23.44 -33.78 38.89
CA ALA A 877 -23.41 -32.93 40.09
C ALA A 877 -24.81 -32.57 40.66
N GLY A 878 -25.88 -33.24 40.21
CA GLY A 878 -27.26 -32.99 40.66
C GLY A 878 -27.87 -31.66 40.21
N LEU A 879 -27.23 -30.95 39.28
CA LEU A 879 -27.68 -29.66 38.74
C LEU A 879 -28.59 -29.84 37.52
N THR A 880 -29.55 -28.95 37.38
CA THR A 880 -30.43 -28.89 36.20
C THR A 880 -29.63 -28.53 34.94
N PRO A 881 -29.89 -29.16 33.78
CA PRO A 881 -29.35 -28.71 32.49
C PRO A 881 -29.74 -27.27 32.15
N VAL A 882 -28.92 -26.61 31.34
CA VAL A 882 -29.06 -25.19 30.94
C VAL A 882 -28.81 -24.98 29.44
N THR A 883 -29.23 -23.83 28.92
CA THR A 883 -29.00 -23.41 27.54
C THR A 883 -27.69 -22.62 27.39
N LEU A 884 -27.23 -22.43 26.15
CA LEU A 884 -26.10 -21.53 25.85
C LEU A 884 -26.38 -20.08 26.28
N GLU A 885 -27.63 -19.62 26.17
CA GLU A 885 -28.02 -18.27 26.56
C GLU A 885 -27.90 -18.08 28.08
N ASP A 886 -28.22 -19.10 28.88
CA ASP A 886 -28.04 -19.07 30.34
C ASP A 886 -26.56 -18.95 30.72
N VAL A 887 -25.69 -19.73 30.06
CA VAL A 887 -24.23 -19.70 30.27
C VAL A 887 -23.63 -18.36 29.84
N GLY A 888 -24.04 -17.83 28.67
CA GLY A 888 -23.61 -16.51 28.18
C GLY A 888 -24.05 -15.39 29.11
N ASN A 889 -25.32 -15.38 29.55
CA ASN A 889 -25.83 -14.41 30.52
C ASN A 889 -25.07 -14.46 31.85
N TRP A 890 -24.74 -15.67 32.34
CA TRP A 890 -23.94 -15.84 33.54
C TRP A 890 -22.53 -15.26 33.39
N ALA A 891 -21.88 -15.45 32.24
CA ALA A 891 -20.55 -14.90 31.98
C ALA A 891 -20.52 -13.36 32.01
N PHE A 892 -21.50 -12.71 31.38
CA PHE A 892 -21.68 -11.25 31.47
C PHE A 892 -22.05 -10.78 32.89
N ALA A 893 -22.95 -11.49 33.58
CA ALA A 893 -23.36 -11.14 34.95
C ALA A 893 -22.19 -11.19 35.96
N ASN A 894 -21.25 -12.12 35.77
CA ASN A 894 -20.04 -12.26 36.58
C ASN A 894 -18.84 -11.47 36.05
N LYS A 895 -19.00 -10.70 34.96
CA LYS A 895 -17.95 -9.88 34.33
C LYS A 895 -16.71 -10.67 33.92
N LEU A 896 -16.92 -11.90 33.47
CA LEU A 896 -15.85 -12.74 32.89
C LEU A 896 -15.48 -12.27 31.47
N THR A 897 -16.41 -11.55 30.86
CA THR A 897 -16.31 -10.81 29.60
C THR A 897 -15.82 -9.37 29.86
N ASN A 898 -14.84 -8.87 29.11
CA ASN A 898 -14.44 -7.45 29.18
C ASN A 898 -15.41 -6.53 28.38
N ASN A 899 -16.21 -7.11 27.46
CA ASN A 899 -17.28 -6.39 26.77
C ASN A 899 -18.50 -6.20 27.68
N ALA A 900 -19.26 -5.12 27.45
CA ALA A 900 -20.53 -4.86 28.14
C ALA A 900 -21.73 -5.67 27.57
N GLN A 901 -21.58 -6.23 26.37
CA GLN A 901 -22.56 -7.06 25.66
C GLN A 901 -21.82 -7.89 24.59
N ALA A 902 -22.40 -9.00 24.13
CA ALA A 902 -21.79 -9.82 23.08
C ALA A 902 -21.62 -9.05 21.76
N TRP A 903 -20.48 -9.21 21.09
CA TRP A 903 -20.28 -8.66 19.75
C TRP A 903 -21.33 -9.22 18.78
N ASN A 904 -21.90 -8.37 17.93
CA ASN A 904 -23.07 -8.67 17.08
C ASN A 904 -24.29 -9.27 17.82
N ASN A 905 -24.40 -9.10 19.15
CA ASN A 905 -25.40 -9.72 20.03
C ASN A 905 -25.38 -11.26 20.07
N ASP A 906 -24.28 -11.90 19.68
CA ASP A 906 -24.16 -13.37 19.75
C ASP A 906 -23.88 -13.87 21.18
N LEU A 907 -24.94 -13.90 21.99
CA LEU A 907 -24.90 -14.42 23.34
C LEU A 907 -24.67 -15.95 23.39
N GLN A 908 -25.13 -16.67 22.37
CA GLN A 908 -25.03 -18.13 22.35
C GLN A 908 -23.60 -18.60 22.05
N GLY A 909 -22.86 -17.92 21.17
CA GLY A 909 -21.44 -18.18 20.96
C GLY A 909 -20.58 -17.90 22.20
N VAL A 910 -20.89 -16.85 22.95
CA VAL A 910 -20.26 -16.60 24.28
C VAL A 910 -20.61 -17.75 25.25
N GLY A 911 -21.86 -18.21 25.26
CA GLY A 911 -22.27 -19.37 26.05
C GLY A 911 -21.54 -20.67 25.68
N LEU A 912 -21.33 -20.91 24.37
CA LEU A 912 -20.66 -22.12 23.88
C LEU A 912 -19.18 -22.17 24.26
N TYR A 913 -18.50 -21.02 24.22
CA TYR A 913 -17.14 -20.87 24.72
C TYR A 913 -17.01 -21.28 26.20
N TYR A 914 -17.80 -20.69 27.09
CA TYR A 914 -17.73 -21.00 28.53
C TYR A 914 -18.25 -22.39 28.89
N ALA A 915 -19.21 -22.95 28.14
CA ALA A 915 -19.65 -24.33 28.32
C ALA A 915 -18.54 -25.34 27.97
N MET A 916 -17.85 -25.13 26.85
CA MET A 916 -16.70 -25.96 26.43
C MET A 916 -15.57 -25.91 27.48
N GLN A 917 -15.24 -24.73 28.00
CA GLN A 917 -14.21 -24.58 29.04
C GLN A 917 -14.59 -25.27 30.36
N GLY A 918 -15.86 -25.14 30.78
CA GLY A 918 -16.37 -25.87 31.94
C GLY A 918 -16.26 -27.39 31.77
N ALA A 919 -16.62 -27.92 30.59
CA ALA A 919 -16.58 -29.35 30.28
C ALA A 919 -15.17 -29.94 30.19
N LYS A 920 -14.19 -29.16 29.71
CA LYS A 920 -12.78 -29.59 29.58
C LYS A 920 -12.08 -29.81 30.92
N VAL A 921 -12.33 -28.94 31.91
CA VAL A 921 -11.52 -28.87 33.14
C VAL A 921 -12.33 -29.10 34.42
N GLY A 922 -13.60 -28.69 34.46
CA GLY A 922 -14.36 -28.67 35.70
C GLY A 922 -14.68 -30.04 36.30
N TRP A 923 -14.41 -31.14 35.60
CA TRP A 923 -14.66 -32.51 36.07
C TRP A 923 -13.54 -33.03 36.99
N ILE A 924 -12.39 -32.35 37.00
CA ILE A 924 -11.22 -32.71 37.79
C ILE A 924 -11.48 -32.35 39.27
N ALA A 925 -11.15 -33.27 40.17
CA ALA A 925 -11.34 -33.06 41.60
C ALA A 925 -10.35 -32.02 42.17
N ASP A 926 -10.79 -31.23 43.17
CA ASP A 926 -10.02 -30.11 43.75
C ASP A 926 -8.59 -30.49 44.20
N ASP A 927 -8.40 -31.72 44.66
CA ASP A 927 -7.12 -32.24 45.17
C ASP A 927 -6.31 -33.04 44.13
N LYS A 928 -6.78 -33.08 42.88
CA LYS A 928 -6.15 -33.74 41.72
C LYS A 928 -5.75 -32.78 40.61
N PHE A 929 -6.22 -31.53 40.63
CA PHE A 929 -5.93 -30.58 39.56
C PHE A 929 -4.46 -30.16 39.51
N ASP A 930 -3.85 -30.42 38.36
CA ASP A 930 -2.56 -29.91 37.91
C ASP A 930 -2.67 -29.57 36.42
N PRO A 931 -2.07 -28.47 35.92
CA PRO A 931 -2.11 -28.11 34.50
C PRO A 931 -1.62 -29.23 33.56
N GLN A 932 -0.68 -30.07 34.01
CA GLN A 932 -0.19 -31.19 33.20
C GLN A 932 -1.26 -32.28 33.01
N VAL A 933 -2.21 -32.46 33.95
CA VAL A 933 -3.32 -33.41 33.80
C VAL A 933 -4.24 -32.99 32.64
N VAL A 934 -4.45 -31.68 32.45
CA VAL A 934 -5.23 -31.14 31.32
C VAL A 934 -4.52 -31.44 30.00
N ALA A 935 -3.21 -31.15 29.91
CA ALA A 935 -2.43 -31.48 28.72
C ALA A 935 -2.41 -33.00 28.42
N ASP A 936 -2.28 -33.84 29.45
CA ASP A 936 -2.19 -35.29 29.27
C ASP A 936 -3.53 -35.92 28.91
N ILE A 937 -4.67 -35.41 29.42
CA ILE A 937 -6.00 -35.91 29.03
C ILE A 937 -6.33 -35.53 27.59
N GLU A 938 -5.98 -34.32 27.13
CA GLU A 938 -6.24 -33.87 25.76
C GLU A 938 -5.36 -34.60 24.75
N ARG A 939 -4.07 -34.83 25.07
CA ARG A 939 -3.19 -35.69 24.27
C ARG A 939 -3.72 -37.14 24.21
N THR A 940 -4.23 -37.66 25.33
CA THR A 940 -4.81 -39.01 25.40
C THR A 940 -6.14 -39.11 24.64
N ALA A 941 -6.96 -38.06 24.60
CA ALA A 941 -8.18 -38.00 23.80
C ALA A 941 -7.91 -38.03 22.29
N ARG A 942 -6.77 -37.48 21.86
CA ARG A 942 -6.36 -37.41 20.44
C ARG A 942 -5.60 -38.64 19.95
N LEU A 943 -4.67 -39.16 20.77
CA LEU A 943 -3.73 -40.21 20.37
C LEU A 943 -3.96 -41.57 21.06
N GLY A 944 -4.76 -41.58 22.13
CA GLY A 944 -5.07 -42.76 22.93
C GLY A 944 -6.41 -43.42 22.58
N SER A 945 -6.84 -44.35 23.43
CA SER A 945 -8.16 -45.01 23.30
C SER A 945 -9.21 -44.37 24.21
N ALA A 946 -10.49 -44.50 23.88
CA ALA A 946 -11.58 -44.04 24.76
C ALA A 946 -11.48 -44.63 26.19
N ALA A 947 -11.07 -45.90 26.32
CA ALA A 947 -10.81 -46.54 27.61
C ALA A 947 -9.61 -45.91 28.36
N SER A 948 -8.61 -45.39 27.64
CA SER A 948 -7.49 -44.64 28.23
C SER A 948 -7.95 -43.29 28.77
N VAL A 949 -8.83 -42.58 28.05
CA VAL A 949 -9.44 -41.33 28.53
C VAL A 949 -10.29 -41.62 29.77
N MET A 950 -11.20 -42.61 29.73
CA MET A 950 -12.06 -42.94 30.87
C MET A 950 -11.28 -43.42 32.10
N ALA A 951 -10.14 -44.11 31.92
CA ALA A 951 -9.25 -44.46 33.03
C ALA A 951 -8.66 -43.22 33.72
N MET A 952 -8.22 -42.21 32.95
CA MET A 952 -7.78 -40.94 33.52
C MET A 952 -8.94 -40.13 34.14
N VAL A 953 -10.15 -40.19 33.58
CA VAL A 953 -11.33 -39.57 34.20
C VAL A 953 -11.66 -40.20 35.55
N ALA A 954 -11.50 -41.52 35.69
CA ALA A 954 -11.65 -42.23 36.97
C ALA A 954 -10.52 -41.93 37.97
N GLU A 955 -9.31 -41.62 37.50
CA GLU A 955 -8.14 -41.34 38.35
C GLU A 955 -8.11 -39.90 38.88
N TYR A 956 -8.44 -38.92 38.04
CA TYR A 956 -8.32 -37.48 38.35
C TYR A 956 -9.67 -36.77 38.58
N GLY A 957 -10.78 -37.41 38.21
CA GLY A 957 -12.12 -36.84 38.29
C GLY A 957 -12.85 -37.08 39.62
N HIS A 958 -14.08 -36.55 39.70
CA HIS A 958 -14.98 -36.89 40.80
C HIS A 958 -15.35 -38.38 40.78
N VAL A 959 -15.38 -39.01 41.96
CA VAL A 959 -15.66 -40.46 42.12
C VAL A 959 -17.03 -40.83 41.52
N GLY A 960 -17.05 -41.75 40.57
CA GLY A 960 -18.26 -42.18 39.87
C GLY A 960 -18.56 -41.44 38.56
N PHE A 961 -17.79 -40.39 38.20
CA PHE A 961 -18.05 -39.62 36.99
C PHE A 961 -17.71 -40.39 35.70
N ALA A 962 -16.61 -41.14 35.70
CA ALA A 962 -16.26 -42.01 34.56
C ALA A 962 -17.33 -43.10 34.35
N GLU A 963 -17.75 -43.75 35.44
CA GLU A 963 -18.84 -44.73 35.42
C GLU A 963 -20.15 -44.12 34.92
N TYR A 964 -20.50 -42.90 35.37
CA TYR A 964 -21.66 -42.17 34.87
C TYR A 964 -21.57 -41.89 33.37
N LEU A 965 -20.43 -41.45 32.83
CA LEU A 965 -20.26 -41.20 31.39
C LEU A 965 -20.41 -42.48 30.56
N MET A 966 -19.87 -43.61 31.05
CA MET A 966 -20.01 -44.92 30.41
C MET A 966 -21.45 -45.44 30.46
N ASP A 967 -22.11 -45.39 31.62
CA ASP A 967 -23.48 -45.88 31.83
C ASP A 967 -24.55 -45.01 31.13
N SER A 968 -24.28 -43.70 30.98
CA SER A 968 -25.18 -42.77 30.27
C SER A 968 -24.94 -42.71 28.76
N GLY A 969 -23.80 -43.20 28.27
CA GLY A 969 -23.35 -43.03 26.89
C GLY A 969 -22.79 -41.63 26.57
N GLY A 970 -22.57 -40.79 27.58
CA GLY A 970 -21.98 -39.45 27.43
C GLY A 970 -20.48 -39.44 27.10
N GLU A 971 -19.81 -40.60 27.17
CA GLU A 971 -18.37 -40.75 26.92
C GLU A 971 -17.89 -40.17 25.57
N THR A 972 -18.66 -40.32 24.49
CA THR A 972 -18.28 -39.84 23.15
C THR A 972 -18.26 -38.32 23.10
N ALA A 973 -19.36 -37.66 23.49
CA ALA A 973 -19.46 -36.20 23.49
C ALA A 973 -18.40 -35.55 24.40
N PHE A 974 -18.10 -36.19 25.53
CA PHE A 974 -17.04 -35.75 26.44
C PHE A 974 -15.64 -35.88 25.81
N ILE A 975 -15.30 -37.04 25.23
CA ILE A 975 -14.02 -37.27 24.54
C ILE A 975 -13.85 -36.30 23.37
N ASP A 976 -14.89 -36.06 22.58
CA ASP A 976 -14.82 -35.17 21.42
C ASP A 976 -14.74 -33.69 21.84
N THR A 977 -15.34 -33.31 22.98
CA THR A 977 -15.14 -31.99 23.60
C THR A 977 -13.70 -31.78 24.08
N LEU A 978 -13.04 -32.81 24.62
CA LEU A 978 -11.62 -32.76 24.98
C LEU A 978 -10.69 -32.62 23.76
N LYS A 979 -11.11 -33.07 22.57
CA LYS A 979 -10.36 -32.87 21.32
C LYS A 979 -10.47 -31.45 20.77
N MET A 980 -11.51 -30.69 21.12
CA MET A 980 -11.67 -29.30 20.68
C MET A 980 -10.53 -28.41 21.23
N GLU A 981 -10.01 -27.49 20.43
CA GLU A 981 -8.84 -26.68 20.78
C GLU A 981 -9.25 -25.21 21.01
N PRO A 982 -9.03 -24.59 22.19
CA PRO A 982 -9.57 -23.26 22.47
C PRO A 982 -9.02 -22.08 21.66
N HIS A 983 -8.05 -22.26 20.76
CA HIS A 983 -7.53 -21.18 19.89
C HIS A 983 -8.56 -20.64 18.88
N TYR A 984 -9.68 -21.35 18.64
CA TYR A 984 -10.88 -20.76 18.03
C TYR A 984 -11.47 -19.59 18.86
N GLY A 985 -11.03 -19.45 20.11
CA GLY A 985 -11.07 -18.28 20.98
C GLY A 985 -10.01 -17.23 20.64
N GLY A 986 -9.79 -16.92 19.36
CA GLY A 986 -9.72 -15.53 18.90
C GLY A 986 -11.12 -15.04 18.47
N TRP A 987 -11.81 -15.86 17.66
CA TRP A 987 -13.12 -15.56 17.07
C TRP A 987 -14.30 -15.66 18.07
N MET A 988 -14.27 -16.59 19.04
CA MET A 988 -15.19 -16.58 20.19
C MET A 988 -14.76 -15.57 21.26
N HIS A 989 -13.46 -15.38 21.41
CA HIS A 989 -12.88 -14.48 22.41
C HIS A 989 -13.21 -13.02 22.11
N ASP A 990 -13.05 -12.54 20.89
CA ASP A 990 -13.39 -11.16 20.51
C ASP A 990 -14.90 -10.85 20.71
N ARG A 991 -15.77 -11.88 20.72
CA ARG A 991 -17.20 -11.73 21.07
C ARG A 991 -17.41 -11.51 22.57
N ALA A 992 -16.63 -12.18 23.42
CA ALA A 992 -16.64 -12.04 24.87
C ALA A 992 -15.79 -10.86 25.39
N ASN A 993 -14.68 -10.55 24.73
CA ASN A 993 -13.59 -9.70 25.18
C ASN A 993 -13.11 -8.80 24.02
N GLY A 994 -13.54 -7.55 24.00
CA GLY A 994 -13.05 -6.54 23.06
C GLY A 994 -11.65 -6.02 23.41
N ARG A 995 -11.11 -5.18 22.52
CA ARG A 995 -9.73 -4.67 22.56
C ARG A 995 -9.51 -3.52 23.56
N LEU A 996 -9.72 -3.77 24.86
CA LEU A 996 -9.39 -2.84 25.94
C LEU A 996 -8.60 -3.51 27.07
N VAL A 997 -7.48 -2.88 27.46
CA VAL A 997 -6.62 -3.32 28.57
C VAL A 997 -7.27 -2.97 29.90
N LEU A 998 -7.51 -3.97 30.75
CA LEU A 998 -7.96 -3.79 32.14
C LEU A 998 -7.28 -4.79 33.08
N GLU A 999 -6.64 -4.25 34.12
CA GLU A 999 -5.83 -4.93 35.16
C GLU A 999 -6.62 -5.87 36.12
N GLY A 1000 -7.80 -6.35 35.69
CA GLY A 1000 -8.64 -7.26 36.48
C GLY A 1000 -9.35 -8.35 35.66
N SER A 1001 -9.54 -8.15 34.36
CA SER A 1001 -9.97 -9.20 33.43
C SER A 1001 -8.80 -10.08 32.96
N ALA A 1002 -7.57 -9.58 33.06
CA ALA A 1002 -6.34 -10.31 32.74
C ALA A 1002 -6.36 -11.71 33.37
N THR A 1003 -6.46 -11.83 34.69
CA THR A 1003 -6.40 -13.15 35.36
C THR A 1003 -7.46 -14.14 34.89
N ALA A 1004 -8.66 -13.70 34.52
CA ALA A 1004 -9.70 -14.61 33.98
C ALA A 1004 -9.40 -15.01 32.52
N HIS A 1005 -8.86 -14.09 31.72
CA HIS A 1005 -8.34 -14.37 30.38
C HIS A 1005 -7.16 -15.37 30.44
N ASP A 1006 -6.14 -15.04 31.23
CA ASP A 1006 -4.90 -15.80 31.39
C ASP A 1006 -5.15 -17.21 31.96
N VAL A 1007 -6.15 -17.39 32.82
CA VAL A 1007 -6.55 -18.71 33.33
C VAL A 1007 -7.21 -19.57 32.26
N ASN A 1008 -7.95 -19.01 31.30
CA ASN A 1008 -8.52 -19.81 30.19
C ASN A 1008 -7.45 -20.30 29.22
N HIS A 1009 -6.30 -19.62 29.11
CA HIS A 1009 -5.15 -20.11 28.33
C HIS A 1009 -4.47 -21.35 28.94
N LEU A 1010 -4.78 -21.72 30.19
CA LEU A 1010 -4.32 -22.97 30.82
C LEU A 1010 -5.04 -24.24 30.30
N THR A 1011 -5.90 -24.12 29.28
CA THR A 1011 -6.76 -25.18 28.74
C THR A 1011 -6.37 -25.65 27.34
N VAL A 1012 -5.13 -25.37 26.93
CA VAL A 1012 -4.66 -25.55 25.56
C VAL A 1012 -3.30 -26.24 25.50
N LEU A 1013 -3.14 -27.09 24.49
CA LEU A 1013 -1.88 -27.74 24.14
C LEU A 1013 -1.00 -26.82 23.28
N SER A 1014 0.32 -26.98 23.39
CA SER A 1014 1.30 -26.36 22.48
C SER A 1014 1.15 -26.88 21.05
N HIS A 1015 1.55 -26.07 20.07
CA HIS A 1015 1.56 -26.44 18.65
C HIS A 1015 2.34 -27.75 18.38
N ASP A 1016 3.49 -27.93 19.03
CA ASP A 1016 4.10 -29.27 19.16
C ASP A 1016 3.34 -30.08 20.22
N GLN A 1017 2.44 -30.94 19.75
CA GLN A 1017 1.54 -31.75 20.57
C GLN A 1017 2.27 -32.86 21.38
N ALA A 1018 3.57 -33.06 21.17
CA ALA A 1018 4.39 -33.99 21.93
C ALA A 1018 5.05 -33.37 23.18
N GLN A 1019 5.07 -32.04 23.32
CA GLN A 1019 5.68 -31.35 24.47
C GLN A 1019 4.70 -31.21 25.66
N PRO A 1020 5.22 -31.07 26.89
CA PRO A 1020 4.45 -30.55 28.03
C PRO A 1020 4.19 -29.04 27.87
N PHE A 1021 3.22 -28.54 28.64
CA PHE A 1021 2.67 -27.19 28.54
C PHE A 1021 3.73 -26.08 28.41
N MET A 1022 3.82 -25.47 27.22
CA MET A 1022 4.57 -24.22 27.01
C MET A 1022 3.60 -23.10 26.67
N ASN A 1023 3.58 -22.10 27.56
CA ASN A 1023 2.87 -20.84 27.44
C ASN A 1023 3.28 -20.11 26.13
N ASP A 1024 2.31 -19.59 25.38
CA ASP A 1024 2.47 -19.05 24.03
C ASP A 1024 3.02 -17.60 24.04
N THR A 1025 4.26 -17.43 24.50
CA THR A 1025 4.89 -16.11 24.57
C THR A 1025 5.25 -15.53 23.19
N TRP A 1026 4.27 -14.91 22.54
CA TRP A 1026 4.47 -13.59 21.93
C TRP A 1026 4.97 -12.59 23.00
N ASP A 1027 5.69 -11.54 22.58
CA ASP A 1027 6.43 -10.60 23.44
C ASP A 1027 5.55 -9.70 24.37
N TRP A 1028 4.86 -10.30 25.35
CA TRP A 1028 4.27 -9.60 26.50
C TRP A 1028 4.66 -10.29 27.82
N PRO A 1029 4.89 -9.53 28.91
CA PRO A 1029 5.34 -10.10 30.17
C PRO A 1029 4.25 -10.97 30.82
N GLN A 1030 4.55 -12.25 31.07
CA GLN A 1030 3.65 -13.23 31.71
C GLN A 1030 3.26 -12.81 33.14
N TRP A 1031 2.12 -12.16 33.31
CA TRP A 1031 1.53 -11.76 34.60
C TRP A 1031 0.03 -12.11 34.54
N PRO A 1032 -0.65 -12.59 35.60
CA PRO A 1032 -0.20 -13.20 36.86
C PRO A 1032 -0.83 -14.59 37.12
N ALA A 1033 -1.36 -15.30 36.10
CA ALA A 1033 -2.08 -16.57 36.30
C ALA A 1033 -1.22 -17.72 36.89
N LEU A 1034 0.08 -17.75 36.61
CA LEU A 1034 1.01 -18.72 37.22
C LEU A 1034 1.23 -18.47 38.73
N ASP A 1035 0.89 -17.27 39.23
CA ASP A 1035 0.90 -16.94 40.66
C ASP A 1035 -0.44 -17.31 41.35
N VAL A 1036 -1.45 -17.74 40.59
CA VAL A 1036 -2.75 -18.20 41.11
C VAL A 1036 -2.63 -19.69 41.47
N SER A 1037 -2.84 -20.01 42.75
CA SER A 1037 -2.76 -21.40 43.24
C SER A 1037 -3.66 -22.36 42.43
N HIS A 1038 -3.20 -23.59 42.18
CA HIS A 1038 -3.96 -24.62 41.44
C HIS A 1038 -5.41 -24.78 41.93
N LYS A 1039 -5.62 -24.77 43.26
CA LYS A 1039 -6.95 -24.79 43.88
C LYS A 1039 -7.88 -23.68 43.36
N ARG A 1040 -7.34 -22.47 43.16
CA ARG A 1040 -8.11 -21.32 42.68
C ARG A 1040 -8.38 -21.38 41.17
N VAL A 1041 -7.50 -22.02 40.41
CA VAL A 1041 -7.72 -22.31 38.99
C VAL A 1041 -8.86 -23.33 38.81
N ILE A 1042 -8.87 -24.43 39.57
CA ILE A 1042 -9.96 -25.42 39.47
C ILE A 1042 -11.30 -24.89 40.03
N GLU A 1043 -11.29 -24.10 41.11
CA GLU A 1043 -12.48 -23.38 41.60
C GLU A 1043 -13.13 -22.51 40.50
N TYR A 1044 -12.32 -21.88 39.64
CA TYR A 1044 -12.80 -21.05 38.53
C TYR A 1044 -13.54 -21.89 37.47
N PHE A 1045 -12.94 -22.97 36.94
CA PHE A 1045 -13.59 -23.83 35.94
C PHE A 1045 -14.82 -24.56 36.47
N GLN A 1046 -14.75 -25.10 37.69
CA GLN A 1046 -15.91 -25.72 38.33
C GLN A 1046 -17.04 -24.70 38.59
N SER A 1047 -16.74 -23.42 38.83
CA SER A 1047 -17.78 -22.39 38.95
C SER A 1047 -18.56 -22.16 37.65
N MET A 1048 -17.90 -22.33 36.48
CA MET A 1048 -18.59 -22.29 35.17
C MET A 1048 -19.63 -23.40 35.09
N VAL A 1049 -19.28 -24.61 35.52
CA VAL A 1049 -20.19 -25.76 35.49
C VAL A 1049 -21.31 -25.60 36.52
N ALA A 1050 -21.05 -25.01 37.69
CA ALA A 1050 -22.08 -24.65 38.66
C ALA A 1050 -23.01 -23.51 38.19
N LEU A 1051 -22.54 -22.63 37.29
CA LEU A 1051 -23.00 -21.24 37.14
C LEU A 1051 -22.97 -20.49 38.48
N GLY A 1052 -21.91 -20.75 39.26
CA GLY A 1052 -21.67 -20.22 40.60
C GLY A 1052 -20.93 -18.87 40.60
N ASN A 1053 -20.35 -18.53 41.74
CA ASN A 1053 -19.43 -17.40 41.87
C ASN A 1053 -18.00 -17.88 41.56
N PRO A 1054 -17.33 -17.35 40.53
CA PRO A 1054 -15.94 -17.70 40.18
C PRO A 1054 -14.91 -17.42 41.27
N LEU A 1055 -15.29 -16.69 42.31
CA LEU A 1055 -14.45 -16.38 43.46
C LEU A 1055 -14.73 -17.26 44.70
N GLY A 1056 -15.57 -18.31 44.62
CA GLY A 1056 -15.68 -19.28 45.72
C GLY A 1056 -16.91 -20.19 45.80
N ALA A 1057 -17.70 -20.37 44.75
CA ALA A 1057 -18.74 -21.41 44.70
C ALA A 1057 -18.51 -22.34 43.50
N ASN A 1058 -18.00 -23.53 43.78
CA ASN A 1058 -17.58 -24.56 42.84
C ASN A 1058 -18.44 -25.84 42.99
N LEU A 1059 -18.18 -26.87 42.17
CA LEU A 1059 -18.93 -28.13 42.23
C LEU A 1059 -18.72 -28.86 43.56
N THR A 1060 -17.49 -28.86 44.09
CA THR A 1060 -17.13 -29.50 45.36
C THR A 1060 -17.84 -28.87 46.59
N ALA A 1061 -18.36 -27.64 46.46
CA ALA A 1061 -19.23 -27.03 47.47
C ALA A 1061 -20.68 -27.57 47.46
N LEU A 1062 -21.09 -28.32 46.42
CA LEU A 1062 -22.41 -28.92 46.26
C LEU A 1062 -22.50 -30.34 46.86
N ASP A 1063 -21.36 -31.04 46.98
CA ASP A 1063 -21.24 -32.38 47.59
C ASP A 1063 -21.75 -32.46 49.06
N GLY A 1064 -22.02 -31.31 49.69
CA GLY A 1064 -22.68 -31.21 50.99
C GLY A 1064 -24.15 -31.69 51.01
N SER A 1065 -24.78 -31.96 49.87
CA SER A 1065 -26.17 -32.44 49.81
C SER A 1065 -26.42 -33.54 48.78
N ALA A 1066 -26.46 -34.78 49.28
CA ALA A 1066 -26.96 -35.99 48.61
C ALA A 1066 -26.15 -36.50 47.41
N ALA A 1067 -25.10 -37.28 47.72
CA ALA A 1067 -24.67 -38.35 46.83
C ALA A 1067 -25.88 -39.25 46.49
N MET A 1068 -26.29 -39.27 45.23
CA MET A 1068 -27.26 -40.25 44.75
C MET A 1068 -26.59 -41.62 44.69
N SER A 1069 -27.08 -42.56 45.50
CA SER A 1069 -26.80 -43.97 45.24
C SER A 1069 -27.50 -44.39 43.96
N LEU A 1070 -26.75 -44.99 43.04
CA LEU A 1070 -27.29 -45.83 41.95
C LEU A 1070 -28.06 -47.03 42.52
#